data_AF-A0A5C1A9Z8-F1
#
_entry.id   AF-A0A5C1A9Z8-F1
#
_cell.length_a   1.000
_cell.length_b   1.000
_cell.length_c   1.000
_cell.angle_alpha   90.00
_cell.angle_beta   90.00
_cell.angle_gamma   90.00
#
_symmetry.space_group_name_H-M   'P 1'
#
loop_
_entity.id
_entity.type
_entity.pdbx_description
1 polymer ?
#
loop_
_entity_poly.entity_id
_entity_poly.type
_entity_poly.pdbx_seq_one_letter_code
_entity_poly.pdbx_strand_id
1 'polypeptide(L)'
;MKPLSRSWIVLILTLSASQTRIRAQEHPDRIAQAGVPQGKTKAGQFTDSKVYPGTTRNYSVYVPAQYKADEPAALMVFMDGGGYANPKGGFRVPVVFDNLIHQKAMPVTVAVFVDPGTVPATVPGAAGRSNRSFEYDSMGDTNPKFLVEEFLPVALKGLNVTTDPTKRAVCGISSSGIAAFTVAWEKPDQFGLVLSHIGSFTNIRGGWAYPGLVRKTKDKPKAIKVYLQDGKDDLNNLHGNWPLGNQDLAMALQFAGYKYKLEMTEGGHSGKWGGEGLPDALKWLWSDKAESTKLPHVETKPEWTPHPDAVAKADVPKGTVVQMSAFESKVFANTTRDWSVYVPAQYAADKPAALMVFQDGEGMKGDKGRWRVPTVFDNLIARGDMPPTIAVFVNPGHEKDKPRVQGRHSNRGLEYDSLGDRYVRFLLEEIIPEVRKKYTISDDPEMHAIGGSSSGAICAFTAAWERTDFFRKVYSSVGSFTNLRGGNVYPSLVRKTEPKPIRVYLADTSGDVDNVAGSWPWANQQMASALKYMGYDVRFDWAEGYAHNADFGGSKFPEAMTWLWRKEKPTPVLDTKGDLGGDLTLLNLLVRDQSWNIVAKDVGFADALCTDKAGNFYFCDMKAPSVVRIGIDGTRKEISKESVSGLKFSPDESVLYGCQGSKSRVIAISPGSGDVKVVAEGVKPNDLAVTKDGFILITETAAKQVTRIDPKTGEVKVADTGIGKPNGIALSNDGGTLAVSDYGGTHTWTFRVNKGGVLDAKAPTMPMRLPIDPKGEFKFNEPPPYIQNSQGDGMAVDKAGRFYVTSKLGVQVFDPTGRPCGVLPKVDNDQPLTSCVLAGPDHSVLYIAHGTKIYSRKLTVQKPK
;
A
#
# COMPACT_ATOMS: atom_id res chain seq x y z
N MET A 1 20.53 70.16 37.75
CA MET A 1 21.49 70.33 36.64
C MET A 1 22.03 68.96 36.26
N LYS A 2 21.96 68.57 34.98
CA LYS A 2 22.60 67.37 34.43
C LYS A 2 23.50 67.79 33.26
N PRO A 3 24.71 67.23 33.17
CA PRO A 3 25.32 66.85 31.87
C PRO A 3 25.87 65.40 31.93
N LEU A 4 25.70 64.51 30.92
CA LEU A 4 26.21 64.43 29.53
C LEU A 4 27.58 63.71 29.39
N SER A 5 27.57 62.50 28.81
CA SER A 5 28.49 62.00 27.75
C SER A 5 27.99 60.62 27.25
N ARG A 6 27.21 60.52 26.17
CA ARG A 6 27.58 60.25 24.75
C ARG A 6 28.36 58.94 24.50
N SER A 7 27.62 57.92 24.06
CA SER A 7 28.10 56.74 23.31
C SER A 7 27.60 56.81 21.86
N TRP A 8 28.44 56.37 20.93
CA TRP A 8 28.18 56.38 19.49
C TRP A 8 27.28 55.19 19.09
N ILE A 9 26.21 55.47 18.34
CA ILE A 9 25.38 54.47 17.65
C ILE A 9 25.55 54.70 16.15
N VAL A 10 25.97 53.64 15.44
CA VAL A 10 25.97 53.57 13.97
C VAL A 10 24.55 53.21 13.51
N LEU A 11 23.94 54.09 12.72
CA LEU A 11 22.61 53.92 12.15
C LEU A 11 22.70 53.10 10.85
N ILE A 12 22.20 51.87 10.84
CA ILE A 12 21.94 51.12 9.60
C ILE A 12 20.52 51.45 9.15
N LEU A 13 20.41 52.19 8.05
CA LEU A 13 19.15 52.43 7.33
C LEU A 13 18.68 51.12 6.68
N THR A 14 17.73 50.44 7.30
CA THR A 14 16.94 49.41 6.62
C THR A 14 15.86 50.08 5.77
N LEU A 15 16.08 50.13 4.45
CA LEU A 15 15.01 50.37 3.47
C LEU A 15 14.03 49.19 3.52
N SER A 16 12.91 49.38 4.20
CA SER A 16 11.76 48.48 4.11
C SER A 16 11.11 48.63 2.74
N ALA A 17 11.55 47.84 1.77
CA ALA A 17 10.76 47.61 0.57
C ALA A 17 9.48 46.87 0.99
N SER A 18 8.36 47.61 1.02
CA SER A 18 7.03 47.03 1.05
C SER A 18 6.88 46.15 -0.19
N GLN A 19 7.12 44.84 -0.06
CA GLN A 19 6.64 43.87 -1.03
C GLN A 19 5.11 43.87 -0.94
N THR A 20 4.47 44.67 -1.79
CA THR A 20 3.11 44.41 -2.21
C THR A 20 3.07 42.98 -2.73
N ARG A 21 2.45 42.07 -1.97
CA ARG A 21 2.08 40.75 -2.46
C ARG A 21 1.23 40.99 -3.71
N ILE A 22 1.80 40.76 -4.89
CA ILE A 22 1.02 40.67 -6.13
C ILE A 22 0.08 39.48 -5.91
N ARG A 23 -1.18 39.76 -5.61
CA ARG A 23 -2.23 38.76 -5.53
C ARG A 23 -2.33 38.20 -6.94
N ALA A 24 -2.04 36.91 -7.14
CA ALA A 24 -2.24 36.26 -8.44
C ALA A 24 -3.67 36.60 -8.90
N GLN A 25 -3.78 37.24 -10.07
CA GLN A 25 -5.06 37.67 -10.60
C GLN A 25 -5.86 36.41 -10.97
N GLU A 26 -7.06 36.28 -10.42
CA GLU A 26 -7.95 35.15 -10.67
C GLU A 26 -8.23 35.01 -12.17
N HIS A 27 -8.20 33.77 -12.68
CA HIS A 27 -8.43 33.53 -14.12
C HIS A 27 -9.79 34.13 -14.56
N PRO A 28 -9.84 34.94 -15.64
CA PRO A 28 -11.06 35.69 -16.00
C PRO A 28 -12.28 34.79 -16.30
N ASP A 29 -12.06 33.62 -16.89
CA ASP A 29 -13.13 32.64 -17.16
C ASP A 29 -13.71 31.99 -15.89
N ARG A 30 -13.14 32.21 -14.70
CA ARG A 30 -13.67 31.73 -13.42
C ARG A 30 -14.56 32.74 -12.71
N ILE A 31 -14.72 33.92 -13.32
CA ILE A 31 -15.55 35.02 -12.84
C ILE A 31 -16.74 35.15 -13.79
N ALA A 32 -17.95 35.32 -13.25
CA ALA A 32 -19.13 35.55 -14.07
C ALA A 32 -18.99 36.87 -14.85
N GLN A 33 -19.16 36.81 -16.17
CA GLN A 33 -18.99 37.96 -17.05
C GLN A 33 -20.36 38.55 -17.43
N ALA A 34 -20.44 39.88 -17.51
CA ALA A 34 -21.65 40.57 -17.93
C ALA A 34 -22.00 40.19 -19.38
N GLY A 35 -23.28 39.86 -19.64
CA GLY A 35 -23.77 39.50 -20.98
C GLY A 35 -23.55 38.03 -21.37
N VAL A 36 -22.87 37.23 -20.55
CA VAL A 36 -22.73 35.79 -20.78
C VAL A 36 -24.02 35.06 -20.34
N PRO A 37 -24.69 34.30 -21.23
CA PRO A 37 -25.87 33.52 -20.88
C PRO A 37 -25.54 32.46 -19.82
N GLN A 38 -26.40 32.35 -18.80
CA GLN A 38 -26.20 31.44 -17.67
C GLN A 38 -27.05 30.18 -17.78
N GLY A 39 -26.42 29.02 -17.67
CA GLY A 39 -27.12 27.74 -17.57
C GLY A 39 -27.89 27.55 -16.26
N LYS A 40 -28.64 26.45 -16.19
CA LYS A 40 -29.47 26.09 -15.03
C LYS A 40 -29.04 24.76 -14.45
N THR A 41 -28.97 24.69 -13.11
CA THR A 41 -28.65 23.45 -12.38
C THR A 41 -29.90 22.91 -11.69
N LYS A 42 -30.15 21.60 -11.85
CA LYS A 42 -31.23 20.88 -11.16
C LYS A 42 -30.64 19.79 -10.28
N ALA A 43 -30.95 19.82 -8.98
CA ALA A 43 -30.54 18.79 -8.04
C ALA A 43 -31.47 17.56 -8.08
N GLY A 44 -30.92 16.41 -7.70
CA GLY A 44 -31.64 15.16 -7.53
C GLY A 44 -30.93 14.23 -6.55
N GLN A 45 -31.58 13.11 -6.23
CA GLN A 45 -31.05 12.05 -5.40
C GLN A 45 -31.27 10.70 -6.08
N PHE A 46 -30.27 9.81 -5.98
CA PHE A 46 -30.32 8.45 -6.51
C PHE A 46 -30.15 7.45 -5.37
N THR A 47 -31.12 6.53 -5.25
CA THR A 47 -31.24 5.57 -4.12
C THR A 47 -31.36 4.12 -4.55
N ASP A 48 -31.59 3.85 -5.84
CA ASP A 48 -31.95 2.52 -6.36
C ASP A 48 -30.80 1.85 -7.11
N SER A 49 -29.61 1.76 -6.50
CA SER A 49 -28.48 1.07 -7.12
C SER A 49 -28.55 -0.44 -6.93
N LYS A 50 -28.36 -1.22 -8.01
CA LYS A 50 -28.16 -2.67 -7.93
C LYS A 50 -26.67 -3.01 -7.89
N VAL A 51 -25.82 -2.21 -8.51
CA VAL A 51 -24.36 -2.34 -8.43
C VAL A 51 -23.83 -2.04 -7.02
N TYR A 52 -24.40 -1.05 -6.34
CA TYR A 52 -24.06 -0.66 -4.97
C TYR A 52 -25.29 -0.69 -4.05
N PRO A 53 -25.82 -1.87 -3.68
CA PRO A 53 -27.05 -1.98 -2.92
C PRO A 53 -27.04 -1.19 -1.60
N GLY A 54 -28.16 -0.53 -1.30
CA GLY A 54 -28.35 0.21 -0.05
C GLY A 54 -27.64 1.56 0.04
N THR A 55 -27.05 2.03 -1.06
CA THR A 55 -26.39 3.35 -1.13
C THR A 55 -27.33 4.45 -1.59
N THR A 56 -27.12 5.66 -1.07
CA THR A 56 -27.77 6.89 -1.52
C THR A 56 -26.71 7.89 -1.99
N ARG A 57 -27.01 8.63 -3.06
CA ARG A 57 -26.14 9.65 -3.68
C ARG A 57 -26.92 10.90 -4.03
N ASN A 58 -26.36 12.07 -3.74
CA ASN A 58 -26.86 13.32 -4.30
C ASN A 58 -26.22 13.56 -5.66
N TYR A 59 -26.95 14.22 -6.54
CA TYR A 59 -26.42 14.66 -7.82
C TYR A 59 -27.05 15.98 -8.26
N SER A 60 -26.44 16.64 -9.22
CA SER A 60 -27.07 17.75 -9.94
C SER A 60 -26.69 17.74 -11.41
N VAL A 61 -27.57 18.30 -12.24
CA VAL A 61 -27.39 18.38 -13.69
C VAL A 61 -27.46 19.83 -14.11
N TYR A 62 -26.40 20.29 -14.74
CA TYR A 62 -26.30 21.62 -15.31
C TYR A 62 -26.55 21.57 -16.82
N VAL A 63 -27.48 22.39 -17.28
CA VAL A 63 -27.84 22.57 -18.70
C VAL A 63 -27.47 23.99 -19.11
N PRO A 64 -26.56 24.18 -20.09
CA PRO A 64 -26.15 25.51 -20.53
C PRO A 64 -27.31 26.24 -21.22
N ALA A 65 -27.33 27.58 -21.17
CA ALA A 65 -28.39 28.38 -21.77
C ALA A 65 -28.50 28.19 -23.30
N GLN A 66 -27.41 27.78 -23.94
CA GLN A 66 -27.27 27.54 -25.38
C GLN A 66 -27.74 26.15 -25.80
N TYR A 67 -28.16 25.29 -24.87
CA TYR A 67 -28.69 23.96 -25.17
C TYR A 67 -29.95 24.03 -26.03
N LYS A 68 -30.04 23.16 -27.04
CA LYS A 68 -31.24 22.96 -27.86
C LYS A 68 -31.58 21.47 -27.89
N ALA A 69 -32.88 21.16 -27.84
CA ALA A 69 -33.33 19.76 -27.74
C ALA A 69 -33.13 18.94 -29.03
N ASP A 70 -32.99 19.60 -30.18
CA ASP A 70 -32.78 19.01 -31.50
C ASP A 70 -31.29 18.83 -31.86
N GLU A 71 -30.37 19.42 -31.11
CA GLU A 71 -28.92 19.29 -31.31
C GLU A 71 -28.29 18.51 -30.13
N PRO A 72 -27.59 17.38 -30.37
CA PRO A 72 -27.00 16.61 -29.27
C PRO A 72 -25.85 17.36 -28.61
N ALA A 73 -26.00 17.71 -27.33
CA ALA A 73 -24.96 18.37 -26.55
C ALA A 73 -23.83 17.41 -26.15
N ALA A 74 -22.62 17.95 -25.96
CA ALA A 74 -21.54 17.20 -25.32
C ALA A 74 -21.87 16.90 -23.85
N LEU A 75 -21.21 15.91 -23.26
CA LEU A 75 -21.40 15.52 -21.86
C LEU A 75 -20.10 15.60 -21.07
N MET A 76 -20.14 16.15 -19.87
CA MET A 76 -19.05 16.02 -18.90
C MET A 76 -19.58 15.58 -17.54
N VAL A 77 -19.08 14.46 -17.03
CA VAL A 77 -19.44 13.91 -15.72
C VAL A 77 -18.37 14.29 -14.69
N PHE A 78 -18.77 14.91 -13.60
CA PHE A 78 -17.92 15.29 -12.47
C PHE A 78 -18.23 14.41 -11.28
N MET A 79 -17.23 13.62 -10.88
CA MET A 79 -17.22 12.77 -9.70
C MET A 79 -16.80 13.63 -8.48
N ASP A 80 -17.36 13.36 -7.29
CA ASP A 80 -17.43 14.35 -6.17
C ASP A 80 -18.09 15.67 -6.61
N GLY A 81 -19.21 15.53 -7.32
CA GLY A 81 -19.84 16.61 -8.08
C GLY A 81 -20.18 17.87 -7.29
N GLY A 82 -20.56 17.75 -6.01
CA GLY A 82 -20.92 18.91 -5.18
C GLY A 82 -19.83 19.97 -5.09
N GLY A 83 -18.55 19.56 -5.04
CA GLY A 83 -17.41 20.48 -5.01
C GLY A 83 -17.20 21.24 -6.33
N TYR A 84 -17.49 20.58 -7.45
CA TYR A 84 -17.38 21.15 -8.80
C TYR A 84 -18.54 22.09 -9.13
N ALA A 85 -19.77 21.72 -8.74
CA ALA A 85 -21.00 22.46 -9.01
C ALA A 85 -21.07 23.80 -8.25
N ASN A 86 -20.34 23.95 -7.15
CA ASN A 86 -20.41 25.14 -6.31
C ASN A 86 -19.83 26.38 -7.03
N PRO A 87 -20.65 27.40 -7.36
CA PRO A 87 -20.18 28.60 -8.07
C PRO A 87 -19.28 29.50 -7.22
N LYS A 88 -19.21 29.26 -5.91
CA LYS A 88 -18.29 29.93 -4.97
C LYS A 88 -17.13 29.02 -4.56
N GLY A 89 -17.05 27.80 -5.10
CA GLY A 89 -16.04 26.80 -4.78
C GLY A 89 -14.70 27.04 -5.47
N GLY A 90 -13.81 26.06 -5.37
CA GLY A 90 -12.51 26.08 -6.06
C GLY A 90 -12.61 25.94 -7.57
N PHE A 91 -13.55 25.13 -8.07
CA PHE A 91 -13.68 24.84 -9.51
C PHE A 91 -14.68 25.72 -10.25
N ARG A 92 -15.84 26.01 -9.63
CA ARG A 92 -16.89 26.88 -10.19
C ARG A 92 -17.32 26.48 -11.61
N VAL A 93 -17.51 25.18 -11.84
CA VAL A 93 -17.74 24.64 -13.18
C VAL A 93 -18.86 25.35 -13.95
N PRO A 94 -20.04 25.66 -13.36
CA PRO A 94 -21.08 26.36 -14.10
C PRO A 94 -20.61 27.69 -14.72
N VAL A 95 -19.87 28.50 -13.96
CA VAL A 95 -19.35 29.80 -14.42
C VAL A 95 -18.31 29.62 -15.53
N VAL A 96 -17.40 28.65 -15.36
CA VAL A 96 -16.38 28.34 -16.38
C VAL A 96 -17.05 27.85 -17.67
N PHE A 97 -18.06 26.98 -17.56
CA PHE A 97 -18.81 26.48 -18.70
C PHE A 97 -19.56 27.59 -19.42
N ASP A 98 -20.29 28.44 -18.70
CA ASP A 98 -21.00 29.60 -19.27
C ASP A 98 -20.05 30.45 -20.13
N ASN A 99 -18.90 30.82 -19.57
CA ASN A 99 -17.90 31.65 -20.25
C ASN A 99 -17.29 30.96 -21.47
N LEU A 100 -16.81 29.72 -21.33
CA LEU A 100 -16.13 29.01 -22.42
C LEU A 100 -17.07 28.59 -23.55
N ILE A 101 -18.32 28.23 -23.23
CA ILE A 101 -19.35 27.93 -24.25
C ILE A 101 -19.70 29.20 -25.01
N HIS A 102 -19.88 30.33 -24.32
CA HIS A 102 -20.15 31.61 -24.97
C HIS A 102 -19.01 32.05 -25.90
N GLN A 103 -17.76 31.83 -25.48
CA GLN A 103 -16.56 32.09 -26.29
C GLN A 103 -16.35 31.09 -27.43
N LYS A 104 -17.13 30.00 -27.50
CA LYS A 104 -16.92 28.86 -28.40
C LYS A 104 -15.56 28.18 -28.21
N ALA A 105 -14.98 28.33 -27.02
CA ALA A 105 -13.74 27.67 -26.61
C ALA A 105 -13.95 26.22 -26.15
N MET A 106 -15.20 25.85 -25.88
CA MET A 106 -15.66 24.47 -25.69
C MET A 106 -17.05 24.28 -26.34
N PRO A 107 -17.45 23.06 -26.72
CA PRO A 107 -18.78 22.81 -27.26
C PRO A 107 -19.88 23.05 -26.21
N VAL A 108 -21.12 23.24 -26.66
CA VAL A 108 -22.29 23.23 -25.77
C VAL A 108 -22.33 21.91 -25.00
N THR A 109 -22.13 21.97 -23.69
CA THR A 109 -21.87 20.80 -22.85
C THR A 109 -22.81 20.77 -21.64
N VAL A 110 -23.53 19.65 -21.47
CA VAL A 110 -24.27 19.33 -20.25
C VAL A 110 -23.30 18.77 -19.22
N ALA A 111 -23.36 19.26 -17.98
CA ALA A 111 -22.57 18.72 -16.87
C ALA A 111 -23.43 17.91 -15.91
N VAL A 112 -22.96 16.72 -15.52
CA VAL A 112 -23.56 15.89 -14.48
C VAL A 112 -22.60 15.83 -13.30
N PHE A 113 -23.04 16.31 -12.14
CA PHE A 113 -22.27 16.32 -10.90
C PHE A 113 -22.82 15.23 -9.98
N VAL A 114 -22.02 14.21 -9.66
CA VAL A 114 -22.45 13.08 -8.84
C VAL A 114 -21.53 12.89 -7.62
N ASP A 115 -22.14 12.81 -6.44
CA ASP A 115 -21.44 12.48 -5.20
C ASP A 115 -21.34 10.96 -5.00
N PRO A 116 -20.34 10.46 -4.25
CA PRO A 116 -20.20 9.04 -3.96
C PRO A 116 -21.33 8.52 -3.06
N GLY A 117 -21.54 7.20 -3.09
CA GLY A 117 -22.54 6.54 -2.26
C GLY A 117 -22.23 6.63 -0.78
N THR A 118 -23.30 6.76 0.01
CA THR A 118 -23.29 6.50 1.44
C THR A 118 -24.30 5.41 1.74
N VAL A 119 -23.93 4.43 2.56
CA VAL A 119 -24.87 3.47 3.15
C VAL A 119 -25.38 4.08 4.46
N PRO A 120 -26.64 4.55 4.52
CA PRO A 120 -27.16 5.20 5.73
C PRO A 120 -27.24 4.21 6.89
N ALA A 121 -26.84 4.64 8.08
CA ALA A 121 -27.03 3.84 9.29
C ALA A 121 -28.51 3.81 9.69
N THR A 122 -28.96 2.66 10.20
CA THR A 122 -30.33 2.47 10.71
C THR A 122 -30.35 2.22 12.22
N VAL A 123 -29.19 1.92 12.82
CA VAL A 123 -29.01 1.75 14.26
C VAL A 123 -28.80 3.12 14.92
N PRO A 124 -29.52 3.45 16.02
CA PRO A 124 -29.33 4.71 16.74
C PRO A 124 -27.88 4.92 17.20
N GLY A 125 -27.34 6.10 16.90
CA GLY A 125 -25.96 6.49 17.27
C GLY A 125 -24.87 5.92 16.37
N ALA A 126 -25.20 5.14 15.34
CA ALA A 126 -24.24 4.70 14.33
C ALA A 126 -24.10 5.72 13.19
N ALA A 127 -22.91 5.81 12.63
CA ALA A 127 -22.62 6.69 11.50
C ALA A 127 -22.91 5.98 10.16
N GLY A 128 -23.34 6.75 9.15
CA GLY A 128 -23.42 6.23 7.79
C GLY A 128 -22.04 5.80 7.29
N ARG A 129 -21.99 4.68 6.57
CA ARG A 129 -20.74 4.16 5.99
C ARG A 129 -20.53 4.81 4.63
N SER A 130 -19.44 5.58 4.50
CA SER A 130 -19.03 6.10 3.19
C SER A 130 -18.64 4.94 2.28
N ASN A 131 -19.14 4.97 1.05
CA ASN A 131 -18.77 4.03 -0.01
C ASN A 131 -17.79 4.65 -1.01
N ARG A 132 -17.34 5.90 -0.77
CA ARG A 132 -16.48 6.68 -1.67
C ARG A 132 -15.22 5.93 -2.09
N SER A 133 -14.42 5.44 -1.15
CA SER A 133 -13.19 4.74 -1.54
C SER A 133 -13.46 3.44 -2.29
N PHE A 134 -14.49 2.69 -1.88
CA PHE A 134 -14.87 1.45 -2.55
C PHE A 134 -15.38 1.71 -3.98
N GLU A 135 -16.10 2.80 -4.23
CA GLU A 135 -16.56 3.18 -5.58
C GLU A 135 -15.46 3.78 -6.44
N TYR A 136 -14.62 4.64 -5.85
CA TYR A 136 -13.76 5.53 -6.63
C TYR A 136 -12.34 4.99 -6.78
N ASP A 137 -11.78 4.36 -5.75
CA ASP A 137 -10.40 3.86 -5.80
C ASP A 137 -10.32 2.39 -6.25
N SER A 138 -11.42 1.63 -6.23
CA SER A 138 -11.42 0.25 -6.72
C SER A 138 -11.24 0.23 -8.24
N MET A 139 -10.28 -0.57 -8.68
CA MET A 139 -10.06 -0.81 -10.12
C MET A 139 -11.14 -1.71 -10.71
N GLY A 140 -11.25 -1.69 -12.04
CA GLY A 140 -12.19 -2.52 -12.80
C GLY A 140 -13.48 -1.79 -13.17
N ASP A 141 -14.41 -2.52 -13.75
CA ASP A 141 -15.57 -1.95 -14.45
C ASP A 141 -16.83 -1.76 -13.58
N THR A 142 -16.77 -2.05 -12.27
CA THR A 142 -17.94 -1.96 -11.38
C THR A 142 -18.49 -0.53 -11.29
N ASN A 143 -17.65 0.46 -10.97
CA ASN A 143 -18.08 1.87 -10.96
C ASN A 143 -18.44 2.41 -12.36
N PRO A 144 -17.65 2.13 -13.42
CA PRO A 144 -18.05 2.47 -14.80
C PRO A 144 -19.41 1.89 -15.21
N LYS A 145 -19.70 0.65 -14.82
CA LYS A 145 -20.99 -0.03 -15.06
C LYS A 145 -22.13 0.68 -14.34
N PHE A 146 -21.98 0.95 -13.05
CA PHE A 146 -22.94 1.74 -12.28
C PHE A 146 -23.25 3.08 -12.98
N LEU A 147 -22.19 3.81 -13.34
CA LEU A 147 -22.33 5.14 -13.93
C LEU A 147 -23.13 5.09 -15.24
N VAL A 148 -22.75 4.19 -16.16
CA VAL A 148 -23.33 4.12 -17.50
C VAL A 148 -24.71 3.46 -17.51
N GLU A 149 -24.90 2.37 -16.77
CA GLU A 149 -26.10 1.52 -16.87
C GLU A 149 -27.21 1.92 -15.90
N GLU A 150 -26.88 2.46 -14.73
CA GLU A 150 -27.88 2.79 -13.70
C GLU A 150 -28.08 4.31 -13.56
N PHE A 151 -26.99 5.05 -13.43
CA PHE A 151 -27.06 6.45 -13.00
C PHE A 151 -27.33 7.44 -14.14
N LEU A 152 -26.54 7.41 -15.21
CA LEU A 152 -26.68 8.36 -16.32
C LEU A 152 -28.05 8.33 -17.01
N PRO A 153 -28.72 7.17 -17.21
CA PRO A 153 -30.08 7.14 -17.74
C PRO A 153 -31.09 7.94 -16.89
N VAL A 154 -30.89 7.98 -15.57
CA VAL A 154 -31.72 8.77 -14.65
C VAL A 154 -31.33 10.25 -14.69
N ALA A 155 -30.04 10.55 -14.61
CA ALA A 155 -29.55 11.93 -14.58
C ALA A 155 -29.86 12.69 -15.89
N LEU A 156 -29.80 12.01 -17.04
CA LEU A 156 -29.95 12.62 -18.37
C LEU A 156 -31.37 12.56 -18.92
N LYS A 157 -32.35 12.10 -18.12
CA LYS A 157 -33.73 11.92 -18.59
C LYS A 157 -34.29 13.23 -19.19
N GLY A 158 -34.66 13.17 -20.47
CA GLY A 158 -35.24 14.30 -21.21
C GLY A 158 -34.21 15.26 -21.84
N LEU A 159 -32.91 14.92 -21.80
CA LEU A 159 -31.84 15.68 -22.45
C LEU A 159 -31.31 14.92 -23.68
N ASN A 160 -31.07 15.65 -24.77
CA ASN A 160 -30.42 15.18 -25.98
C ASN A 160 -28.90 15.39 -25.82
N VAL A 161 -28.21 14.33 -25.40
CA VAL A 161 -26.74 14.33 -25.31
C VAL A 161 -26.16 13.33 -26.30
N THR A 162 -25.00 13.67 -26.85
CA THR A 162 -24.30 12.82 -27.80
C THR A 162 -23.86 11.49 -27.19
N THR A 163 -23.80 10.45 -28.02
CA THR A 163 -23.18 9.16 -27.70
C THR A 163 -21.73 9.05 -28.16
N ASP A 164 -21.24 10.02 -28.94
CA ASP A 164 -19.86 10.07 -29.44
C ASP A 164 -18.85 10.21 -28.29
N PRO A 165 -17.96 9.23 -28.07
CA PRO A 165 -17.00 9.27 -26.95
C PRO A 165 -16.02 10.45 -27.06
N THR A 166 -15.72 10.94 -28.27
CA THR A 166 -14.86 12.12 -28.43
C THR A 166 -15.50 13.40 -27.89
N LYS A 167 -16.81 13.35 -27.61
CA LYS A 167 -17.59 14.43 -27.01
C LYS A 167 -18.13 14.13 -25.62
N ARG A 168 -17.54 13.14 -24.94
CA ARG A 168 -17.93 12.72 -23.60
C ARG A 168 -16.71 12.67 -22.68
N ALA A 169 -16.77 13.47 -21.62
CA ALA A 169 -15.69 13.64 -20.66
C ALA A 169 -16.07 13.15 -19.26
N VAL A 170 -15.09 12.68 -18.49
CA VAL A 170 -15.21 12.43 -17.05
C VAL A 170 -14.12 13.19 -16.31
N CYS A 171 -14.46 13.73 -15.15
CA CYS A 171 -13.58 14.55 -14.34
C CYS A 171 -13.71 14.19 -12.85
N GLY A 172 -12.60 14.30 -12.12
CA GLY A 172 -12.61 14.19 -10.67
C GLY A 172 -11.31 14.66 -10.04
N ILE A 173 -11.30 14.67 -8.71
CA ILE A 173 -10.19 15.12 -7.86
C ILE A 173 -9.83 14.05 -6.82
N SER A 174 -8.55 13.79 -6.58
CA SER A 174 -8.12 12.80 -5.58
C SER A 174 -8.66 11.39 -5.94
N SER A 175 -9.37 10.70 -5.04
CA SER A 175 -10.05 9.43 -5.38
C SER A 175 -11.02 9.56 -6.56
N SER A 176 -11.73 10.68 -6.70
CA SER A 176 -12.59 10.83 -7.89
C SER A 176 -11.80 11.09 -9.16
N GLY A 177 -10.54 11.54 -9.07
CA GLY A 177 -9.63 11.69 -10.21
C GLY A 177 -9.20 10.35 -10.81
N ILE A 178 -8.81 9.39 -9.96
CA ILE A 178 -8.59 8.00 -10.42
C ILE A 178 -9.89 7.34 -10.88
N ALA A 179 -11.02 7.64 -10.24
CA ALA A 179 -12.32 7.12 -10.68
C ALA A 179 -12.66 7.60 -12.11
N ALA A 180 -12.42 8.89 -12.41
CA ALA A 180 -12.60 9.44 -13.74
C ALA A 180 -11.72 8.74 -14.77
N PHE A 181 -10.44 8.51 -14.44
CA PHE A 181 -9.52 7.72 -15.27
C PHE A 181 -10.04 6.29 -15.48
N THR A 182 -10.50 5.63 -14.42
CA THR A 182 -11.03 4.26 -14.46
C THR A 182 -12.25 4.16 -15.37
N VAL A 183 -13.17 5.14 -15.32
CA VAL A 183 -14.34 5.19 -16.20
C VAL A 183 -13.95 5.28 -17.66
N ALA A 184 -13.07 6.22 -18.03
CA ALA A 184 -12.61 6.33 -19.42
C ALA A 184 -11.78 5.12 -19.85
N TRP A 185 -10.97 4.57 -18.94
CA TRP A 185 -10.16 3.38 -19.19
C TRP A 185 -11.02 2.15 -19.48
N GLU A 186 -12.04 1.87 -18.68
CA GLU A 186 -12.88 0.67 -18.85
C GLU A 186 -13.99 0.84 -19.90
N LYS A 187 -14.43 2.07 -20.14
CA LYS A 187 -15.49 2.40 -21.12
C LYS A 187 -15.02 3.48 -22.12
N PRO A 188 -13.94 3.24 -22.90
CA PRO A 188 -13.44 4.20 -23.87
C PRO A 188 -14.43 4.44 -25.03
N ASP A 189 -15.39 3.53 -25.23
CA ASP A 189 -16.52 3.67 -26.15
C ASP A 189 -17.59 4.66 -25.65
N GLN A 190 -17.64 4.91 -24.34
CA GLN A 190 -18.55 5.88 -23.73
C GLN A 190 -17.88 7.22 -23.41
N PHE A 191 -16.60 7.20 -23.05
CA PHE A 191 -15.86 8.39 -22.61
C PHE A 191 -14.45 8.41 -23.20
N GLY A 192 -14.25 9.24 -24.21
CA GLY A 192 -12.95 9.44 -24.87
C GLY A 192 -12.10 10.53 -24.21
N LEU A 193 -12.65 11.32 -23.29
CA LEU A 193 -11.96 12.43 -22.64
C LEU A 193 -11.92 12.24 -21.12
N VAL A 194 -10.77 12.49 -20.50
CA VAL A 194 -10.65 12.44 -19.04
C VAL A 194 -9.77 13.55 -18.48
N LEU A 195 -10.21 14.09 -17.35
CA LEU A 195 -9.48 15.09 -16.56
C LEU A 195 -9.35 14.59 -15.12
N SER A 196 -8.12 14.42 -14.65
CA SER A 196 -7.82 14.02 -13.27
C SER A 196 -7.03 15.12 -12.57
N HIS A 197 -7.58 15.67 -11.49
CA HIS A 197 -6.87 16.57 -10.58
C HIS A 197 -6.34 15.78 -9.39
N ILE A 198 -5.05 15.93 -9.07
CA ILE A 198 -4.35 15.32 -7.93
C ILE A 198 -4.75 13.85 -7.74
N GLY A 199 -4.80 13.07 -8.83
CA GLY A 199 -5.43 11.76 -8.85
C GLY A 199 -4.70 10.74 -7.98
N SER A 200 -5.43 9.88 -7.28
CA SER A 200 -4.85 8.88 -6.36
C SER A 200 -4.26 7.64 -7.07
N PHE A 201 -3.34 7.84 -8.02
CA PHE A 201 -2.57 6.77 -8.68
C PHE A 201 -1.48 6.17 -7.76
N THR A 202 -1.83 6.00 -6.48
CA THR A 202 -1.06 5.38 -5.43
C THR A 202 -1.80 4.14 -4.92
N ASN A 203 -1.34 3.50 -3.84
CA ASN A 203 -1.94 2.26 -3.35
C ASN A 203 -3.13 2.44 -2.42
N ILE A 204 -4.12 3.15 -2.94
CA ILE A 204 -5.51 3.06 -2.50
C ILE A 204 -6.18 2.04 -3.42
N ARG A 205 -6.53 0.87 -2.86
CA ARG A 205 -7.23 -0.22 -3.58
C ARG A 205 -6.65 -0.65 -4.94
N GLY A 206 -5.36 -0.41 -5.18
CA GLY A 206 -4.64 -0.90 -6.36
C GLY A 206 -4.23 0.15 -7.39
N GLY A 207 -4.57 1.44 -7.20
CA GLY A 207 -4.34 2.48 -8.22
C GLY A 207 -2.92 2.58 -8.82
N TRP A 208 -1.88 2.21 -8.06
CA TRP A 208 -0.49 2.07 -8.50
C TRP A 208 -0.28 1.10 -9.69
N ALA A 209 -1.25 0.24 -10.02
CA ALA A 209 -1.14 -0.71 -11.12
C ALA A 209 -1.37 -0.08 -12.51
N TYR A 210 -2.00 1.11 -12.60
CA TYR A 210 -2.33 1.74 -13.87
C TYR A 210 -1.13 2.01 -14.78
N PRO A 211 0.02 2.53 -14.32
CA PRO A 211 1.20 2.70 -15.17
C PRO A 211 1.61 1.41 -15.91
N GLY A 212 1.60 0.27 -15.21
CA GLY A 212 1.89 -1.03 -15.81
C GLY A 212 0.82 -1.49 -16.82
N LEU A 213 -0.46 -1.22 -16.54
CA LEU A 213 -1.56 -1.54 -17.47
C LEU A 213 -1.53 -0.67 -18.73
N VAL A 214 -1.23 0.62 -18.61
CA VAL A 214 -1.08 1.56 -19.72
C VAL A 214 0.08 1.16 -20.62
N ARG A 215 1.24 0.78 -20.07
CA ARG A 215 2.39 0.35 -20.87
C ARG A 215 2.09 -0.89 -21.74
N LYS A 216 1.23 -1.79 -21.25
CA LYS A 216 0.80 -2.99 -22.00
C LYS A 216 -0.07 -2.69 -23.22
N THR A 217 -0.64 -1.48 -23.32
CA THR A 217 -1.44 -1.10 -24.48
C THR A 217 -0.61 -0.41 -25.58
N LYS A 218 0.73 -0.37 -25.49
CA LYS A 218 1.59 0.33 -26.46
C LYS A 218 1.23 0.04 -27.92
N ASP A 219 0.96 -1.22 -28.25
CA ASP A 219 0.67 -1.64 -29.63
C ASP A 219 -0.77 -1.29 -30.05
N LYS A 220 -1.68 -1.08 -29.08
CA LYS A 220 -3.08 -0.70 -29.32
C LYS A 220 -3.61 0.16 -28.16
N PRO A 221 -3.25 1.46 -28.11
CA PRO A 221 -3.72 2.35 -27.06
C PRO A 221 -5.24 2.46 -27.08
N LYS A 222 -5.84 2.53 -25.90
CA LYS A 222 -7.28 2.83 -25.78
C LYS A 222 -7.54 4.24 -26.32
N ALA A 223 -8.69 4.45 -26.95
CA ALA A 223 -9.07 5.72 -27.58
C ALA A 223 -9.49 6.79 -26.54
N ILE A 224 -8.57 7.15 -25.64
CA ILE A 224 -8.78 8.17 -24.60
C ILE A 224 -7.72 9.26 -24.67
N LYS A 225 -8.13 10.49 -24.33
CA LYS A 225 -7.27 11.67 -24.17
C LYS A 225 -7.27 12.09 -22.71
N VAL A 226 -6.08 12.24 -22.12
CA VAL A 226 -5.89 12.31 -20.67
C VAL A 226 -5.27 13.63 -20.24
N TYR A 227 -5.96 14.39 -19.41
CA TYR A 227 -5.39 15.56 -18.72
C TYR A 227 -5.13 15.20 -17.26
N LEU A 228 -3.88 15.29 -16.82
CA LEU A 228 -3.43 15.09 -15.45
C LEU A 228 -2.94 16.43 -14.89
N GLN A 229 -3.42 16.80 -13.71
CA GLN A 229 -2.88 17.90 -12.92
C GLN A 229 -2.50 17.37 -11.55
N ASP A 230 -1.34 17.75 -11.04
CA ASP A 230 -0.95 17.48 -9.65
C ASP A 230 -0.22 18.70 -9.04
N GLY A 231 -0.05 18.73 -7.72
CA GLY A 231 0.77 19.70 -7.00
C GLY A 231 2.16 19.14 -6.70
N LYS A 232 3.21 19.96 -6.79
CA LYS A 232 4.59 19.52 -6.45
C LYS A 232 4.75 19.14 -4.98
N ASP A 233 3.94 19.75 -4.10
CA ASP A 233 3.93 19.52 -2.65
C ASP A 233 2.74 18.64 -2.22
N ASP A 234 2.17 17.85 -3.13
CA ASP A 234 1.04 16.97 -2.80
C ASP A 234 1.46 15.79 -1.88
N LEU A 235 0.49 14.97 -1.48
CA LEU A 235 0.63 14.02 -0.38
C LEU A 235 1.77 13.02 -0.59
N ASN A 236 2.49 12.79 0.51
CA ASN A 236 3.31 11.60 0.73
C ASN A 236 2.81 10.91 2.00
N ASN A 237 2.00 9.86 1.82
CA ASN A 237 1.24 9.24 2.91
C ASN A 237 1.30 7.70 2.85
N LEU A 238 0.53 7.04 3.72
CA LEU A 238 0.41 5.57 3.75
C LEU A 238 0.22 4.91 2.37
N HIS A 239 -0.46 5.59 1.45
CA HIS A 239 -0.83 5.02 0.16
C HIS A 239 0.27 5.20 -0.90
N GLY A 240 1.09 6.24 -0.80
CA GLY A 240 2.18 6.50 -1.74
C GLY A 240 2.61 7.97 -1.74
N ASN A 241 3.47 8.30 -2.71
CA ASN A 241 3.81 9.67 -3.05
C ASN A 241 3.01 10.06 -4.30
N TRP A 242 2.09 11.01 -4.16
CA TRP A 242 1.08 11.32 -5.17
C TRP A 242 1.68 12.02 -6.39
N PRO A 243 2.58 13.02 -6.24
CA PRO A 243 3.29 13.62 -7.38
C PRO A 243 4.04 12.57 -8.20
N LEU A 244 4.79 11.68 -7.54
CA LEU A 244 5.51 10.61 -8.22
C LEU A 244 4.57 9.62 -8.91
N GLY A 245 3.41 9.32 -8.32
CA GLY A 245 2.39 8.45 -8.92
C GLY A 245 1.77 9.03 -10.20
N ASN A 246 1.42 10.32 -10.20
CA ASN A 246 0.92 11.00 -11.39
C ASN A 246 1.99 11.14 -12.48
N GLN A 247 3.25 11.37 -12.11
CA GLN A 247 4.38 11.40 -13.04
C GLN A 247 4.67 10.02 -13.66
N ASP A 248 4.56 8.94 -12.90
CA ASP A 248 4.73 7.57 -13.42
C ASP A 248 3.62 7.21 -14.41
N LEU A 249 2.36 7.57 -14.11
CA LEU A 249 1.26 7.42 -15.07
C LEU A 249 1.51 8.25 -16.35
N ALA A 250 1.98 9.48 -16.23
CA ALA A 250 2.31 10.32 -17.38
C ALA A 250 3.42 9.72 -18.25
N MET A 251 4.47 9.16 -17.64
CA MET A 251 5.52 8.42 -18.36
C MET A 251 4.96 7.19 -19.07
N ALA A 252 4.06 6.44 -18.43
CA ALA A 252 3.38 5.31 -19.06
C ALA A 252 2.52 5.74 -20.27
N LEU A 253 1.78 6.84 -20.16
CA LEU A 253 0.99 7.42 -21.24
C LEU A 253 1.88 7.86 -22.41
N GLN A 254 3.01 8.51 -22.13
CA GLN A 254 4.01 8.87 -23.14
C GLN A 254 4.56 7.63 -23.85
N PHE A 255 5.00 6.63 -23.08
CA PHE A 255 5.56 5.38 -23.60
C PHE A 255 4.57 4.64 -24.52
N ALA A 256 3.31 4.61 -24.14
CA ALA A 256 2.24 3.95 -24.89
C ALA A 256 1.63 4.83 -26.01
N GLY A 257 2.07 6.08 -26.18
CA GLY A 257 1.64 6.93 -27.30
C GLY A 257 0.25 7.57 -27.13
N TYR A 258 -0.23 7.74 -25.89
CA TYR A 258 -1.50 8.41 -25.63
C TYR A 258 -1.42 9.93 -25.89
N LYS A 259 -2.56 10.53 -26.21
CA LYS A 259 -2.71 11.99 -26.15
C LYS A 259 -2.87 12.41 -24.70
N TYR A 260 -1.88 13.08 -24.13
CA TYR A 260 -1.91 13.41 -22.70
C TYR A 260 -1.28 14.77 -22.36
N LYS A 261 -1.75 15.39 -21.29
CA LYS A 261 -1.14 16.58 -20.67
C LYS A 261 -0.86 16.28 -19.21
N LEU A 262 0.35 16.60 -18.74
CA LEU A 262 0.68 16.66 -17.32
C LEU A 262 0.97 18.11 -16.95
N GLU A 263 0.28 18.62 -15.92
CA GLU A 263 0.47 19.95 -15.36
C GLU A 263 0.87 19.84 -13.89
N MET A 264 2.13 20.14 -13.56
CA MET A 264 2.64 20.13 -12.19
C MET A 264 2.62 21.55 -11.61
N THR A 265 1.64 21.83 -10.76
CA THR A 265 1.40 23.14 -10.13
C THR A 265 2.12 23.27 -8.78
N GLU A 266 2.22 24.49 -8.25
CA GLU A 266 2.72 24.72 -6.88
C GLU A 266 1.71 24.21 -5.83
N GLY A 267 2.13 23.97 -4.59
CA GLY A 267 1.26 23.62 -3.47
C GLY A 267 0.85 22.14 -3.41
N GLY A 268 0.08 21.80 -2.35
CA GLY A 268 -0.29 20.42 -2.01
C GLY A 268 -1.76 20.05 -2.28
N HIS A 269 -2.29 19.08 -1.51
CA HIS A 269 -3.59 18.42 -1.73
C HIS A 269 -4.80 19.35 -1.67
N SER A 270 -5.07 20.08 -2.75
CA SER A 270 -6.09 21.13 -2.79
C SER A 270 -6.69 21.28 -4.18
N GLY A 271 -8.01 21.49 -4.23
CA GLY A 271 -8.72 21.87 -5.46
C GLY A 271 -8.42 23.30 -5.95
N LYS A 272 -7.60 24.08 -5.23
CA LYS A 272 -7.27 25.46 -5.60
C LYS A 272 -6.62 25.52 -6.99
N TRP A 273 -5.52 24.79 -7.20
CA TRP A 273 -4.72 24.91 -8.41
C TRP A 273 -5.35 24.24 -9.62
N GLY A 274 -5.96 23.06 -9.43
CA GLY A 274 -6.82 22.46 -10.45
C GLY A 274 -7.99 23.39 -10.83
N GLY A 275 -8.56 24.10 -9.85
CA GLY A 275 -9.59 25.10 -10.08
C GLY A 275 -9.12 26.31 -10.89
N GLU A 276 -7.96 26.88 -10.55
CA GLU A 276 -7.34 27.99 -11.30
C GLU A 276 -7.04 27.60 -12.75
N GLY A 277 -6.48 26.41 -12.98
CA GLY A 277 -6.12 25.90 -14.30
C GLY A 277 -7.27 25.28 -15.10
N LEU A 278 -8.46 25.12 -14.50
CA LEU A 278 -9.59 24.44 -15.13
C LEU A 278 -9.98 25.02 -16.51
N PRO A 279 -10.05 26.35 -16.71
CA PRO A 279 -10.40 26.90 -18.02
C PRO A 279 -9.44 26.46 -19.13
N ASP A 280 -8.14 26.48 -18.88
CA ASP A 280 -7.12 26.06 -19.84
C ASP A 280 -7.09 24.54 -20.02
N ALA A 281 -7.34 23.79 -18.96
CA ALA A 281 -7.50 22.34 -19.02
C ALA A 281 -8.68 21.95 -19.94
N LEU A 282 -9.82 22.63 -19.84
CA LEU A 282 -10.98 22.39 -20.70
C LEU A 282 -10.70 22.78 -22.15
N LYS A 283 -10.07 23.94 -22.39
CA LYS A 283 -9.64 24.34 -23.75
C LYS A 283 -8.72 23.30 -24.38
N TRP A 284 -7.76 22.76 -23.62
CA TRP A 284 -6.90 21.68 -24.09
C TRP A 284 -7.70 20.39 -24.34
N LEU A 285 -8.57 20.00 -23.41
CA LEU A 285 -9.32 18.74 -23.46
C LEU A 285 -10.22 18.67 -24.71
N TRP A 286 -10.92 19.76 -25.02
CA TRP A 286 -11.85 19.87 -26.16
C TRP A 286 -11.21 20.24 -27.49
N SER A 287 -9.90 20.50 -27.53
CA SER A 287 -9.20 20.87 -28.77
C SER A 287 -8.61 19.68 -29.51
N ASP A 288 -8.92 19.56 -30.81
CA ASP A 288 -8.28 18.59 -31.72
C ASP A 288 -6.81 18.93 -32.01
N LYS A 289 -6.41 20.19 -31.78
CA LYS A 289 -5.04 20.71 -31.99
C LYS A 289 -4.17 20.64 -30.74
N ALA A 290 -4.69 20.11 -29.63
CA ALA A 290 -3.94 19.94 -28.40
C ALA A 290 -2.62 19.21 -28.68
N GLU A 291 -1.54 19.52 -27.96
CA GLU A 291 -0.28 18.77 -28.02
C GLU A 291 -0.07 17.95 -26.75
N SER A 292 0.64 16.82 -26.88
CA SER A 292 0.99 16.03 -25.70
C SER A 292 2.14 16.70 -24.94
N THR A 293 2.18 16.51 -23.62
CA THR A 293 3.39 16.80 -22.85
C THR A 293 4.54 15.93 -23.35
N LYS A 294 5.75 16.49 -23.36
CA LYS A 294 6.99 15.76 -23.65
C LYS A 294 7.86 15.78 -22.40
N LEU A 295 7.88 14.67 -21.68
CA LEU A 295 8.76 14.50 -20.53
C LEU A 295 10.16 14.12 -21.04
N PRO A 296 11.20 14.90 -20.72
CA PRO A 296 12.54 14.66 -21.23
C PRO A 296 13.12 13.39 -20.60
N HIS A 297 13.80 12.60 -21.41
CA HIS A 297 14.72 11.56 -20.96
C HIS A 297 16.13 12.06 -21.26
N VAL A 298 16.84 12.49 -20.21
CA VAL A 298 18.17 13.09 -20.35
C VAL A 298 19.20 12.00 -20.10
N GLU A 299 19.91 11.58 -21.15
CA GLU A 299 21.08 10.71 -21.05
C GLU A 299 22.34 11.55 -21.32
N THR A 300 23.26 11.57 -20.37
CA THR A 300 24.60 12.14 -20.46
C THR A 300 25.63 11.03 -20.28
N LYS A 301 26.79 11.20 -20.92
CA LYS A 301 27.92 10.28 -20.84
C LYS A 301 29.12 11.02 -20.25
N PRO A 302 29.05 11.45 -18.98
CA PRO A 302 30.17 12.14 -18.36
C PRO A 302 31.39 11.21 -18.28
N GLU A 303 32.58 11.78 -18.32
CA GLU A 303 33.81 11.00 -18.15
C GLU A 303 33.83 10.35 -16.76
N TRP A 304 34.02 9.03 -16.73
CA TRP A 304 34.08 8.28 -15.48
C TRP A 304 35.51 8.20 -14.96
N THR A 305 35.69 8.53 -13.69
CA THR A 305 36.95 8.33 -12.96
C THR A 305 36.71 7.49 -11.70
N PRO A 306 37.65 6.60 -11.34
CA PRO A 306 37.52 5.82 -10.11
C PRO A 306 37.59 6.75 -8.90
N HIS A 307 36.74 6.50 -7.91
CA HIS A 307 36.87 7.11 -6.59
C HIS A 307 38.27 6.83 -6.00
N PRO A 308 38.89 7.74 -5.22
CA PRO A 308 40.23 7.52 -4.65
C PRO A 308 40.40 6.21 -3.87
N ASP A 309 39.37 5.77 -3.13
CA ASP A 309 39.37 4.47 -2.43
C ASP A 309 39.12 3.27 -3.34
N ALA A 310 38.82 3.46 -4.62
CA ALA A 310 38.81 2.41 -5.64
C ALA A 310 40.15 2.28 -6.37
N VAL A 311 41.17 3.04 -5.95
CA VAL A 311 42.56 2.96 -6.42
C VAL A 311 43.41 2.23 -5.39
N ALA A 312 44.19 1.24 -5.82
CA ALA A 312 45.04 0.46 -4.93
C ALA A 312 46.16 1.32 -4.34
N LYS A 313 46.41 1.18 -3.04
CA LYS A 313 47.47 1.86 -2.30
C LYS A 313 48.58 0.88 -1.95
N ALA A 314 49.83 1.31 -2.02
CA ALA A 314 51.00 0.42 -1.88
C ALA A 314 51.17 -0.14 -0.46
N ASP A 315 50.72 0.62 0.54
CA ASP A 315 50.80 0.34 1.98
C ASP A 315 49.57 -0.38 2.54
N VAL A 316 48.57 -0.65 1.70
CA VAL A 316 47.33 -1.34 2.11
C VAL A 316 47.45 -2.85 1.89
N PRO A 317 47.26 -3.70 2.93
CA PRO A 317 47.23 -5.15 2.78
C PRO A 317 46.13 -5.60 1.81
N LYS A 318 46.48 -6.51 0.90
CA LYS A 318 45.58 -6.99 -0.15
C LYS A 318 44.93 -8.31 0.21
N GLY A 319 43.60 -8.36 0.13
CA GLY A 319 42.87 -9.61 0.18
C GLY A 319 43.07 -10.48 -1.06
N THR A 320 42.49 -11.67 -1.03
CA THR A 320 42.60 -12.66 -2.11
C THR A 320 41.22 -13.03 -2.63
N VAL A 321 41.03 -13.00 -3.94
CA VAL A 321 39.83 -13.53 -4.61
C VAL A 321 40.10 -14.98 -5.02
N VAL A 322 39.30 -15.91 -4.51
CA VAL A 322 39.38 -17.33 -4.80
C VAL A 322 38.22 -17.72 -5.72
N GLN A 323 38.54 -18.19 -6.92
CA GLN A 323 37.55 -18.77 -7.82
C GLN A 323 37.08 -20.11 -7.26
N MET A 324 35.77 -20.29 -7.13
CA MET A 324 35.19 -21.54 -6.67
C MET A 324 34.81 -22.42 -7.86
N SER A 325 34.73 -23.73 -7.65
CA SER A 325 34.16 -24.66 -8.62
C SER A 325 32.70 -24.28 -8.92
N ALA A 326 32.28 -24.48 -10.16
CA ALA A 326 30.93 -24.19 -10.60
C ALA A 326 29.89 -24.88 -9.69
N PHE A 327 28.83 -24.17 -9.34
CA PHE A 327 27.85 -24.63 -8.35
C PHE A 327 26.53 -25.02 -9.01
N GLU A 328 26.05 -26.24 -8.70
CA GLU A 328 24.75 -26.75 -9.14
C GLU A 328 23.72 -26.62 -8.01
N SER A 329 22.59 -25.99 -8.32
CA SER A 329 21.56 -25.71 -7.30
C SER A 329 20.47 -26.78 -7.26
N LYS A 330 19.96 -27.07 -6.06
CA LYS A 330 18.75 -27.88 -5.86
C LYS A 330 17.51 -27.00 -5.84
N VAL A 331 17.61 -25.79 -5.27
CA VAL A 331 16.54 -24.78 -5.25
C VAL A 331 16.19 -24.31 -6.66
N PHE A 332 17.20 -24.05 -7.49
CA PHE A 332 17.05 -23.75 -8.91
C PHE A 332 17.59 -24.92 -9.73
N ALA A 333 16.81 -26.00 -9.80
CA ALA A 333 17.20 -27.23 -10.49
C ALA A 333 17.66 -26.98 -11.93
N ASN A 334 18.55 -27.85 -12.42
CA ASN A 334 19.12 -27.84 -13.77
C ASN A 334 19.94 -26.59 -14.13
N THR A 335 20.46 -25.87 -13.13
CA THR A 335 21.31 -24.72 -13.37
C THR A 335 22.70 -24.86 -12.73
N THR A 336 23.71 -24.32 -13.41
CA THR A 336 25.08 -24.17 -12.93
C THR A 336 25.47 -22.70 -12.93
N ARG A 337 26.37 -22.27 -12.04
CA ARG A 337 26.82 -20.87 -11.95
C ARG A 337 28.27 -20.75 -11.51
N ASP A 338 28.88 -19.64 -11.91
CA ASP A 338 30.20 -19.24 -11.44
C ASP A 338 30.04 -18.40 -10.17
N TRP A 339 30.98 -18.58 -9.26
CA TRP A 339 31.04 -17.79 -8.06
C TRP A 339 32.47 -17.76 -7.51
N SER A 340 32.76 -16.74 -6.72
CA SER A 340 34.07 -16.54 -6.12
C SER A 340 33.95 -15.92 -4.74
N VAL A 341 35.00 -16.09 -3.93
CA VAL A 341 35.05 -15.58 -2.55
C VAL A 341 36.26 -14.68 -2.41
N TYR A 342 36.06 -13.43 -2.03
CA TYR A 342 37.12 -12.55 -1.56
C TYR A 342 37.31 -12.71 -0.05
N VAL A 343 38.56 -12.86 0.36
CA VAL A 343 38.99 -12.94 1.76
C VAL A 343 39.93 -11.78 2.05
N PRO A 344 39.62 -10.90 3.00
CA PRO A 344 40.49 -9.77 3.33
C PRO A 344 41.79 -10.27 3.98
N ALA A 345 42.88 -9.52 3.81
CA ALA A 345 44.18 -9.86 4.42
C ALA A 345 44.13 -9.96 5.96
N GLN A 346 43.18 -9.24 6.56
CA GLN A 346 42.94 -9.14 8.00
C GLN A 346 42.03 -10.27 8.53
N TYR A 347 41.60 -11.22 7.68
CA TYR A 347 40.81 -12.36 8.12
C TYR A 347 41.59 -13.24 9.10
N ALA A 348 40.93 -13.64 10.19
CA ALA A 348 41.47 -14.56 11.19
C ALA A 348 40.38 -15.57 11.57
N ALA A 349 40.70 -16.88 11.55
CA ALA A 349 39.71 -17.93 11.73
C ALA A 349 39.06 -17.96 13.13
N ASP A 350 39.73 -17.39 14.13
CA ASP A 350 39.26 -17.24 15.51
C ASP A 350 38.35 -16.02 15.71
N LYS A 351 38.22 -15.14 14.71
CA LYS A 351 37.37 -13.95 14.74
C LYS A 351 36.36 -13.99 13.60
N PRO A 352 35.05 -14.15 13.88
CA PRO A 352 34.03 -14.20 12.84
C PRO A 352 34.06 -12.92 11.98
N ALA A 353 34.23 -13.10 10.66
CA ALA A 353 34.22 -12.00 9.71
C ALA A 353 32.80 -11.54 9.37
N ALA A 354 32.67 -10.28 8.94
CA ALA A 354 31.47 -9.82 8.26
C ALA A 354 31.32 -10.52 6.89
N LEU A 355 30.10 -10.52 6.36
CA LEU A 355 29.77 -11.07 5.04
C LEU A 355 29.11 -10.01 4.16
N MET A 356 29.51 -9.95 2.89
CA MET A 356 28.74 -9.26 1.87
C MET A 356 28.54 -10.12 0.61
N VAL A 357 27.30 -10.33 0.20
CA VAL A 357 26.99 -11.10 -1.03
C VAL A 357 26.72 -10.12 -2.19
N PHE A 358 27.34 -10.35 -3.34
CA PHE A 358 27.17 -9.55 -4.55
C PHE A 358 26.53 -10.36 -5.67
N GLN A 359 25.40 -9.84 -6.15
CA GLN A 359 24.69 -10.35 -7.31
C GLN A 359 25.34 -9.87 -8.60
N ASP A 360 25.41 -10.75 -9.62
CA ASP A 360 26.26 -10.53 -10.81
C ASP A 360 27.72 -10.26 -10.41
N GLY A 361 28.16 -10.88 -9.30
CA GLY A 361 29.36 -10.47 -8.59
C GLY A 361 30.66 -10.67 -9.37
N GLU A 362 30.67 -11.56 -10.37
CA GLU A 362 31.83 -11.77 -11.23
C GLU A 362 32.25 -10.50 -11.98
N GLY A 363 31.30 -9.62 -12.33
CA GLY A 363 31.59 -8.31 -12.92
C GLY A 363 32.11 -7.27 -11.91
N MET A 364 32.05 -7.57 -10.62
CA MET A 364 32.41 -6.65 -9.53
C MET A 364 33.76 -6.99 -8.86
N LYS A 365 34.25 -8.22 -9.02
CA LYS A 365 35.44 -8.76 -8.33
C LYS A 365 36.79 -8.31 -8.90
N GLY A 366 36.81 -7.69 -10.07
CA GLY A 366 38.07 -7.27 -10.71
C GLY A 366 38.74 -6.09 -10.01
N ASP A 367 40.05 -5.96 -10.15
CA ASP A 367 40.84 -4.78 -9.73
C ASP A 367 40.71 -3.60 -10.71
N LYS A 368 40.19 -3.89 -11.91
CA LYS A 368 39.83 -2.96 -12.98
C LYS A 368 38.30 -2.89 -13.14
N GLY A 369 37.83 -1.86 -13.83
CA GLY A 369 36.40 -1.63 -14.04
C GLY A 369 35.83 -0.59 -13.06
N ARG A 370 34.49 -0.54 -12.96
CA ARG A 370 33.77 0.54 -12.26
C ARG A 370 33.60 0.27 -10.77
N TRP A 371 33.46 -1.00 -10.38
CA TRP A 371 33.17 -1.42 -9.00
C TRP A 371 34.41 -1.58 -8.13
N ARG A 372 35.40 -2.33 -8.62
CA ARG A 372 36.68 -2.59 -7.94
C ARG A 372 36.52 -3.05 -6.49
N VAL A 373 35.59 -3.97 -6.22
CA VAL A 373 35.16 -4.32 -4.86
C VAL A 373 36.33 -4.73 -3.95
N PRO A 374 37.26 -5.63 -4.36
CA PRO A 374 38.39 -5.99 -3.51
C PRO A 374 39.25 -4.80 -3.09
N THR A 375 39.58 -3.90 -4.03
CA THR A 375 40.39 -2.71 -3.76
C THR A 375 39.70 -1.76 -2.78
N VAL A 376 38.39 -1.56 -2.95
CA VAL A 376 37.59 -0.74 -2.03
C VAL A 376 37.56 -1.38 -0.65
N PHE A 377 37.33 -2.69 -0.56
CA PHE A 377 37.30 -3.40 0.71
C PHE A 377 38.66 -3.34 1.41
N ASP A 378 39.76 -3.63 0.70
CA ASP A 378 41.13 -3.54 1.22
C ASP A 378 41.39 -2.16 1.85
N ASN A 379 41.09 -1.09 1.10
CA ASN A 379 41.32 0.29 1.54
C ASN A 379 40.45 0.66 2.76
N LEU A 380 39.17 0.32 2.76
CA LEU A 380 38.24 0.65 3.86
C LEU A 380 38.49 -0.19 5.11
N ILE A 381 38.83 -1.47 4.96
CA ILE A 381 39.17 -2.37 6.07
C ILE A 381 40.47 -1.94 6.73
N ALA A 382 41.51 -1.62 5.94
CA ALA A 382 42.79 -1.16 6.47
C ALA A 382 42.65 0.15 7.26
N ARG A 383 41.73 1.03 6.86
CA ARG A 383 41.44 2.30 7.55
C ARG A 383 40.52 2.13 8.77
N GLY A 384 39.81 1.00 8.88
CA GLY A 384 38.86 0.74 9.96
C GLY A 384 37.44 1.28 9.72
N ASP A 385 37.15 1.75 8.50
CA ASP A 385 35.81 2.20 8.08
C ASP A 385 34.87 1.02 7.79
N MET A 386 35.44 -0.16 7.54
CA MET A 386 34.73 -1.43 7.45
C MET A 386 35.37 -2.48 8.37
N PRO A 387 34.57 -3.39 8.97
CA PRO A 387 35.13 -4.58 9.62
C PRO A 387 35.75 -5.51 8.56
N PRO A 388 36.67 -6.42 8.94
CA PRO A 388 37.11 -7.50 8.05
C PRO A 388 35.90 -8.24 7.46
N THR A 389 35.68 -8.06 6.16
CA THR A 389 34.47 -8.52 5.45
C THR A 389 34.86 -9.47 4.34
N ILE A 390 34.31 -10.69 4.39
CA ILE A 390 34.37 -11.66 3.29
C ILE A 390 33.30 -11.28 2.26
N ALA A 391 33.66 -11.24 0.98
CA ALA A 391 32.71 -11.01 -0.10
C ALA A 391 32.44 -12.29 -0.89
N VAL A 392 31.17 -12.58 -1.16
CA VAL A 392 30.76 -13.69 -2.03
C VAL A 392 30.20 -13.10 -3.31
N PHE A 393 30.88 -13.36 -4.43
CA PHE A 393 30.46 -12.93 -5.75
C PHE A 393 29.74 -14.08 -6.42
N VAL A 394 28.43 -13.95 -6.69
CA VAL A 394 27.62 -15.01 -7.28
C VAL A 394 26.96 -14.53 -8.56
N ASN A 395 27.10 -15.32 -9.63
CA ASN A 395 26.38 -15.11 -10.87
C ASN A 395 25.06 -15.88 -10.88
N PRO A 396 24.09 -15.45 -11.72
CA PRO A 396 22.83 -16.17 -11.87
C PRO A 396 23.07 -17.56 -12.45
N GLY A 397 22.16 -18.48 -12.16
CA GLY A 397 22.13 -19.80 -12.78
C GLY A 397 22.06 -19.74 -14.31
N HIS A 398 22.68 -20.73 -14.96
CA HIS A 398 22.62 -21.00 -16.40
C HIS A 398 22.29 -22.47 -16.63
N GLU A 399 21.50 -22.80 -17.65
CA GLU A 399 21.13 -24.19 -17.96
C GLU A 399 22.38 -25.08 -18.14
N LYS A 400 22.47 -26.18 -17.36
CA LYS A 400 23.68 -27.02 -17.28
C LYS A 400 24.08 -27.65 -18.62
N ASP A 401 23.11 -27.96 -19.48
CA ASP A 401 23.29 -28.63 -20.77
C ASP A 401 23.47 -27.66 -21.95
N LYS A 402 23.50 -26.34 -21.71
CA LYS A 402 23.61 -25.32 -22.76
C LYS A 402 24.94 -24.57 -22.70
N PRO A 403 25.52 -24.19 -23.85
CA PRO A 403 26.69 -23.33 -23.85
C PRO A 403 26.36 -21.97 -23.22
N ARG A 404 27.32 -21.37 -22.51
CA ARG A 404 27.19 -20.01 -22.01
C ARG A 404 27.20 -19.03 -23.17
N VAL A 405 26.05 -18.42 -23.44
CA VAL A 405 25.87 -17.38 -24.44
C VAL A 405 25.21 -16.20 -23.75
N GLN A 406 25.77 -15.01 -23.90
CA GLN A 406 25.27 -13.80 -23.25
C GLN A 406 23.77 -13.59 -23.55
N GLY A 407 22.97 -13.47 -22.50
CA GLY A 407 21.52 -13.24 -22.60
C GLY A 407 20.69 -14.46 -23.01
N ARG A 408 21.28 -15.65 -23.20
CA ARG A 408 20.54 -16.89 -23.50
C ARG A 408 20.73 -17.92 -22.40
N HIS A 409 19.70 -18.74 -22.17
CA HIS A 409 19.71 -19.84 -21.18
C HIS A 409 20.08 -19.41 -19.74
N SER A 410 19.96 -18.10 -19.46
CA SER A 410 20.24 -17.52 -18.16
C SER A 410 18.98 -17.47 -17.32
N ASN A 411 19.11 -17.88 -16.07
CA ASN A 411 18.05 -17.84 -15.09
C ASN A 411 17.96 -16.47 -14.38
N ARG A 412 18.78 -15.49 -14.77
CA ARG A 412 18.93 -14.19 -14.08
C ARG A 412 17.60 -13.52 -13.76
N GLY A 413 16.72 -13.39 -14.75
CA GLY A 413 15.43 -12.72 -14.53
C GLY A 413 14.48 -13.51 -13.63
N LEU A 414 14.57 -14.84 -13.59
CA LEU A 414 13.77 -15.66 -12.67
C LEU A 414 14.36 -15.63 -11.26
N GLU A 415 15.68 -15.71 -11.13
CA GLU A 415 16.37 -15.74 -9.84
C GLU A 415 16.35 -14.39 -9.13
N TYR A 416 16.53 -13.29 -9.87
CA TYR A 416 16.75 -11.98 -9.26
C TYR A 416 15.50 -11.10 -9.17
N ASP A 417 14.65 -11.11 -10.20
CA ASP A 417 13.47 -10.22 -10.24
C ASP A 417 12.22 -10.87 -9.61
N SER A 418 12.23 -12.18 -9.32
CA SER A 418 11.10 -12.84 -8.64
C SER A 418 11.09 -12.49 -7.16
N LEU A 419 9.94 -12.03 -6.67
CA LEU A 419 9.72 -11.75 -5.26
C LEU A 419 9.64 -13.04 -4.43
N GLY A 420 9.75 -12.90 -3.11
CA GLY A 420 9.66 -14.00 -2.15
C GLY A 420 11.00 -14.67 -1.85
N ASP A 421 10.94 -15.75 -1.08
CA ASP A 421 12.13 -16.29 -0.40
C ASP A 421 13.00 -17.23 -1.25
N ARG A 422 12.59 -17.58 -2.47
CA ARG A 422 13.21 -18.68 -3.23
C ARG A 422 14.71 -18.45 -3.46
N TYR A 423 15.08 -17.25 -3.89
CA TYR A 423 16.50 -16.90 -4.07
C TYR A 423 17.27 -16.88 -2.75
N VAL A 424 16.61 -16.44 -1.68
CA VAL A 424 17.21 -16.36 -0.34
C VAL A 424 17.47 -17.75 0.23
N ARG A 425 16.56 -18.71 0.00
CA ARG A 425 16.77 -20.12 0.33
C ARG A 425 17.96 -20.69 -0.43
N PHE A 426 18.12 -20.38 -1.71
CA PHE A 426 19.35 -20.73 -2.44
C PHE A 426 20.62 -20.20 -1.75
N LEU A 427 20.64 -18.92 -1.33
CA LEU A 427 21.79 -18.39 -0.60
C LEU A 427 22.04 -19.09 0.74
N LEU A 428 21.00 -19.23 1.55
CA LEU A 428 21.12 -19.68 2.95
C LEU A 428 21.24 -21.20 3.10
N GLU A 429 20.61 -21.97 2.22
CA GLU A 429 20.59 -23.44 2.26
C GLU A 429 21.73 -24.05 1.43
N GLU A 430 22.29 -23.31 0.46
CA GLU A 430 23.27 -23.86 -0.48
C GLU A 430 24.61 -23.09 -0.48
N ILE A 431 24.64 -21.79 -0.81
CA ILE A 431 25.91 -21.06 -0.99
C ILE A 431 26.63 -20.77 0.33
N ILE A 432 25.94 -20.18 1.30
CA ILE A 432 26.55 -19.77 2.58
C ILE A 432 27.10 -20.97 3.36
N PRO A 433 26.41 -22.13 3.43
CA PRO A 433 26.98 -23.34 4.01
C PRO A 433 28.31 -23.76 3.37
N GLU A 434 28.46 -23.65 2.03
CA GLU A 434 29.74 -23.94 1.36
C GLU A 434 30.85 -22.96 1.77
N VAL A 435 30.53 -21.67 1.94
CA VAL A 435 31.50 -20.68 2.42
C VAL A 435 31.93 -20.99 3.86
N ARG A 436 30.97 -21.36 4.72
CA ARG A 436 31.22 -21.70 6.14
C ARG A 436 32.11 -22.93 6.34
N LYS A 437 32.27 -23.79 5.33
CA LYS A 437 33.22 -24.92 5.40
C LYS A 437 34.68 -24.46 5.50
N LYS A 438 35.00 -23.28 4.97
CA LYS A 438 36.37 -22.75 4.91
C LYS A 438 36.58 -21.51 5.78
N TYR A 439 35.53 -20.72 6.00
CA TYR A 439 35.65 -19.43 6.65
C TYR A 439 34.67 -19.24 7.81
N THR A 440 35.16 -18.69 8.92
CA THR A 440 34.36 -18.29 10.07
C THR A 440 33.67 -16.96 9.77
N ILE A 441 32.36 -17.01 9.56
CA ILE A 441 31.50 -15.83 9.33
C ILE A 441 30.64 -15.62 10.57
N SER A 442 30.37 -14.36 10.90
CA SER A 442 29.47 -14.00 12.00
C SER A 442 28.09 -14.65 11.87
N ASP A 443 27.41 -14.81 12.99
CA ASP A 443 25.97 -15.13 13.02
C ASP A 443 25.14 -13.88 13.35
N ASP A 444 25.79 -12.75 13.64
CA ASP A 444 25.12 -11.47 13.85
C ASP A 444 24.64 -10.91 12.50
N PRO A 445 23.32 -10.74 12.27
CA PRO A 445 22.81 -10.17 11.03
C PRO A 445 23.23 -8.72 10.79
N GLU A 446 23.68 -7.98 11.83
CA GLU A 446 24.32 -6.68 11.63
C GLU A 446 25.69 -6.79 10.93
N MET A 447 26.30 -7.97 10.90
CA MET A 447 27.55 -8.21 10.19
C MET A 447 27.34 -8.72 8.76
N HIS A 448 26.10 -8.69 8.25
CA HIS A 448 25.76 -9.21 6.93
C HIS A 448 25.12 -8.15 6.03
N ALA A 449 25.72 -8.01 4.85
CA ALA A 449 25.26 -7.15 3.77
C ALA A 449 24.99 -7.96 2.49
N ILE A 450 24.20 -7.38 1.60
CA ILE A 450 23.96 -7.90 0.26
C ILE A 450 23.83 -6.72 -0.71
N GLY A 451 24.32 -6.87 -1.92
CA GLY A 451 24.31 -5.78 -2.88
C GLY A 451 24.28 -6.22 -4.34
N GLY A 452 23.88 -5.29 -5.20
CA GLY A 452 23.90 -5.50 -6.64
C GLY A 452 23.51 -4.25 -7.42
N SER A 453 23.53 -4.41 -8.75
CA SER A 453 23.08 -3.40 -9.70
C SER A 453 21.95 -3.97 -10.55
N SER A 454 21.01 -3.14 -11.00
CA SER A 454 19.91 -3.57 -11.86
C SER A 454 19.06 -4.67 -11.18
N SER A 455 18.77 -5.80 -11.84
CA SER A 455 18.13 -6.96 -11.19
C SER A 455 18.87 -7.49 -9.97
N GLY A 456 20.20 -7.36 -9.92
CA GLY A 456 20.96 -7.71 -8.72
C GLY A 456 20.59 -6.85 -7.50
N ALA A 457 20.15 -5.62 -7.73
CA ALA A 457 19.77 -4.70 -6.67
C ALA A 457 18.39 -5.03 -6.06
N ILE A 458 17.38 -5.34 -6.87
CA ILE A 458 16.09 -5.80 -6.35
C ILE A 458 16.24 -7.17 -5.66
N CYS A 459 17.10 -8.04 -6.18
CA CYS A 459 17.44 -9.33 -5.57
C CYS A 459 18.03 -9.14 -4.17
N ALA A 460 19.00 -8.23 -4.03
CA ALA A 460 19.58 -7.85 -2.75
C ALA A 460 18.53 -7.31 -1.76
N PHE A 461 17.65 -6.41 -2.22
CA PHE A 461 16.56 -5.90 -1.39
C PHE A 461 15.58 -7.01 -0.97
N THR A 462 15.17 -7.87 -1.91
CA THR A 462 14.27 -9.01 -1.67
C THR A 462 14.85 -9.94 -0.61
N ALA A 463 16.15 -10.25 -0.67
CA ALA A 463 16.78 -11.12 0.30
C ALA A 463 16.77 -10.57 1.73
N ALA A 464 17.12 -9.29 1.89
CA ALA A 464 17.04 -8.62 3.19
C ALA A 464 15.60 -8.43 3.66
N TRP A 465 14.66 -8.20 2.73
CA TRP A 465 13.25 -8.10 3.04
C TRP A 465 12.70 -9.41 3.60
N GLU A 466 12.98 -10.55 2.97
CA GLU A 466 12.44 -11.84 3.40
C GLU A 466 13.17 -12.43 4.61
N ARG A 467 14.47 -12.14 4.80
CA ARG A 467 15.31 -12.73 5.86
C ARG A 467 16.10 -11.68 6.64
N THR A 468 15.39 -10.86 7.41
CA THR A 468 15.94 -9.83 8.31
C THR A 468 16.73 -10.40 9.49
N ASP A 469 16.52 -11.69 9.77
CA ASP A 469 17.29 -12.50 10.70
C ASP A 469 18.68 -12.87 10.17
N PHE A 470 18.94 -12.65 8.86
CA PHE A 470 20.25 -12.88 8.26
C PHE A 470 20.87 -11.63 7.61
N PHE A 471 20.18 -10.94 6.69
CA PHE A 471 20.71 -9.76 5.99
C PHE A 471 20.08 -8.47 6.52
N ARG A 472 20.90 -7.49 6.93
CA ARG A 472 20.41 -6.17 7.41
C ARG A 472 20.95 -4.97 6.65
N LYS A 473 21.84 -5.15 5.68
CA LYS A 473 22.45 -4.06 4.91
C LYS A 473 22.28 -4.34 3.42
N VAL A 474 21.73 -3.37 2.70
CA VAL A 474 21.42 -3.48 1.26
C VAL A 474 22.13 -2.39 0.49
N TYR A 475 22.88 -2.77 -0.55
CA TYR A 475 23.39 -1.87 -1.57
C TYR A 475 22.62 -2.07 -2.88
N SER A 476 22.05 -0.99 -3.41
CA SER A 476 21.27 -1.00 -4.65
C SER A 476 21.72 0.12 -5.57
N SER A 477 22.18 -0.24 -6.77
CA SER A 477 22.46 0.69 -7.86
C SER A 477 21.51 0.45 -9.02
N VAL A 478 20.90 1.52 -9.57
CA VAL A 478 19.96 1.49 -10.72
C VAL A 478 18.96 0.35 -10.61
N GLY A 479 18.23 0.26 -9.48
CA GLY A 479 17.53 -0.95 -9.07
C GLY A 479 16.25 -1.24 -9.86
N SER A 480 15.97 -2.52 -10.15
CA SER A 480 14.85 -2.93 -11.00
C SER A 480 13.48 -2.96 -10.30
N PHE A 481 13.16 -1.96 -9.47
CA PHE A 481 11.87 -1.84 -8.75
C PHE A 481 10.66 -1.54 -9.66
N THR A 482 10.73 -1.91 -10.95
CA THR A 482 9.67 -1.78 -11.95
C THR A 482 8.82 -3.06 -12.01
N ASN A 483 7.88 -3.16 -12.96
CA ASN A 483 6.99 -4.32 -13.11
C ASN A 483 7.69 -5.56 -13.73
N LEU A 484 9.00 -5.70 -13.52
CA LEU A 484 9.70 -6.97 -13.76
C LEU A 484 9.29 -7.95 -12.66
N ARG A 485 8.44 -8.92 -13.02
CA ARG A 485 7.92 -9.97 -12.12
C ARG A 485 7.30 -9.45 -10.80
N GLY A 486 6.82 -8.21 -10.80
CA GLY A 486 6.13 -7.58 -9.68
C GLY A 486 6.99 -6.67 -8.79
N GLY A 487 8.21 -6.30 -9.17
CA GLY A 487 9.08 -5.42 -8.37
C GLY A 487 8.46 -4.08 -7.94
N ASN A 488 7.56 -3.53 -8.75
CA ASN A 488 6.81 -2.30 -8.49
C ASN A 488 5.86 -2.36 -7.28
N VAL A 489 5.62 -3.54 -6.69
CA VAL A 489 4.83 -3.65 -5.45
C VAL A 489 5.61 -3.19 -4.21
N TYR A 490 6.94 -3.15 -4.25
CA TYR A 490 7.76 -2.93 -3.05
C TYR A 490 7.49 -1.60 -2.33
N PRO A 491 7.39 -0.44 -3.01
CA PRO A 491 7.07 0.82 -2.34
C PRO A 491 5.76 0.72 -1.52
N SER A 492 4.78 0.00 -2.04
CA SER A 492 3.52 -0.28 -1.37
C SER A 492 3.65 -1.22 -0.18
N LEU A 493 4.44 -2.30 -0.32
CA LEU A 493 4.68 -3.26 0.75
C LEU A 493 5.45 -2.62 1.91
N VAL A 494 6.44 -1.79 1.61
CA VAL A 494 7.22 -1.03 2.60
C VAL A 494 6.29 -0.18 3.47
N ARG A 495 5.40 0.60 2.87
CA ARG A 495 4.45 1.48 3.61
C ARG A 495 3.44 0.74 4.48
N LYS A 496 3.13 -0.50 4.13
CA LYS A 496 2.06 -1.31 4.75
C LYS A 496 2.58 -2.50 5.55
N THR A 497 3.87 -2.53 5.84
CA THR A 497 4.47 -3.57 6.67
C THR A 497 5.20 -2.88 7.81
N GLU A 498 5.14 -3.46 9.00
CA GLU A 498 5.96 -3.00 10.11
C GLU A 498 7.42 -2.81 9.66
N PRO A 499 8.07 -1.67 10.00
CA PRO A 499 9.45 -1.42 9.63
C PRO A 499 10.38 -2.57 10.03
N LYS A 500 11.08 -3.12 9.04
CA LYS A 500 12.08 -4.17 9.21
C LYS A 500 13.44 -3.54 9.58
N PRO A 501 14.30 -4.24 10.34
CA PRO A 501 15.60 -3.71 10.77
C PRO A 501 16.63 -3.80 9.63
N ILE A 502 16.34 -3.17 8.49
CA ILE A 502 17.22 -3.14 7.32
C ILE A 502 17.67 -1.70 7.03
N ARG A 503 18.94 -1.58 6.65
CA ARG A 503 19.60 -0.36 6.19
C ARG A 503 19.78 -0.46 4.68
N VAL A 504 19.38 0.58 3.95
CA VAL A 504 19.32 0.56 2.49
C VAL A 504 20.05 1.75 1.89
N TYR A 505 21.07 1.48 1.08
CA TYR A 505 21.70 2.45 0.21
C TYR A 505 21.13 2.29 -1.20
N LEU A 506 20.61 3.36 -1.78
CA LEU A 506 20.11 3.45 -3.13
C LEU A 506 20.96 4.45 -3.93
N ALA A 507 21.28 4.14 -5.18
CA ALA A 507 21.81 5.10 -6.15
C ALA A 507 21.10 4.93 -7.49
N ASP A 508 20.67 6.04 -8.10
CA ASP A 508 20.03 6.02 -9.42
C ASP A 508 20.18 7.38 -10.14
N THR A 509 19.79 7.46 -11.42
CA THR A 509 19.98 8.62 -12.29
C THR A 509 18.82 8.86 -13.26
N SER A 510 18.67 10.10 -13.75
CA SER A 510 17.58 10.45 -14.68
C SER A 510 17.68 9.84 -16.08
N GLY A 511 18.88 9.37 -16.46
CA GLY A 511 19.13 8.65 -17.71
C GLY A 511 18.92 7.13 -17.60
N ASP A 512 18.39 6.63 -16.48
CA ASP A 512 18.08 5.21 -16.32
C ASP A 512 16.87 4.77 -17.20
N VAL A 513 16.73 3.46 -17.42
CA VAL A 513 15.83 2.84 -18.40
C VAL A 513 14.37 3.26 -18.23
N ASP A 514 13.70 3.54 -19.35
CA ASP A 514 12.24 3.58 -19.46
C ASP A 514 11.76 2.59 -20.54
N ASN A 515 11.05 1.53 -20.13
CA ASN A 515 10.65 0.46 -21.04
C ASN A 515 9.28 -0.15 -20.68
N VAL A 516 8.92 -1.27 -21.29
CA VAL A 516 7.62 -1.94 -21.06
C VAL A 516 7.37 -2.32 -19.59
N ALA A 517 8.42 -2.55 -18.80
CA ALA A 517 8.30 -2.89 -17.39
C ALA A 517 8.10 -1.65 -16.49
N GLY A 518 8.54 -0.46 -16.91
CA GLY A 518 8.39 0.77 -16.13
C GLY A 518 9.48 1.81 -16.40
N SER A 519 9.36 2.95 -15.73
CA SER A 519 10.41 3.97 -15.60
C SER A 519 11.24 3.64 -14.36
N TRP A 520 12.49 3.24 -14.55
CA TRP A 520 13.40 2.88 -13.47
C TRP A 520 13.79 4.06 -12.59
N PRO A 521 14.10 5.26 -13.13
CA PRO A 521 14.38 6.41 -12.28
C PRO A 521 13.22 6.72 -11.33
N TRP A 522 11.98 6.63 -11.83
CA TRP A 522 10.79 6.90 -10.99
C TRP A 522 10.53 5.78 -9.99
N ALA A 523 10.78 4.52 -10.37
CA ALA A 523 10.64 3.40 -9.46
C ALA A 523 11.59 3.50 -8.26
N ASN A 524 12.86 3.87 -8.47
CA ASN A 524 13.81 4.06 -7.36
C ASN A 524 13.46 5.28 -6.50
N GLN A 525 12.95 6.38 -7.09
CA GLN A 525 12.44 7.51 -6.30
C GLN A 525 11.23 7.11 -5.44
N GLN A 526 10.29 6.32 -5.98
CA GLN A 526 9.16 5.80 -5.21
C GLN A 526 9.63 4.88 -4.08
N MET A 527 10.63 4.04 -4.33
CA MET A 527 11.23 3.16 -3.34
C MET A 527 11.90 3.95 -2.20
N ALA A 528 12.75 4.92 -2.55
CA ALA A 528 13.39 5.82 -1.59
C ALA A 528 12.36 6.59 -0.74
N SER A 529 11.30 7.09 -1.39
CA SER A 529 10.20 7.79 -0.73
C SER A 529 9.44 6.90 0.26
N ALA A 530 9.17 5.64 -0.09
CA ALA A 530 8.52 4.67 0.79
C ALA A 530 9.38 4.31 2.02
N LEU A 531 10.67 4.05 1.81
CA LEU A 531 11.62 3.77 2.90
C LEU A 531 11.73 4.96 3.86
N LYS A 532 11.88 6.18 3.33
CA LYS A 532 11.96 7.40 4.12
C LYS A 532 10.67 7.64 4.93
N TYR A 533 9.50 7.50 4.30
CA TYR A 533 8.20 7.65 4.97
C TYR A 533 8.08 6.71 6.19
N MET A 534 8.48 5.45 6.04
CA MET A 534 8.42 4.47 7.12
C MET A 534 9.55 4.60 8.15
N GLY A 535 10.45 5.57 8.01
CA GLY A 535 11.56 5.82 8.93
C GLY A 535 12.69 4.80 8.84
N TYR A 536 12.86 4.12 7.70
CA TYR A 536 14.02 3.24 7.49
C TYR A 536 15.32 4.03 7.50
N ASP A 537 16.41 3.34 7.81
CA ASP A 537 17.76 3.85 7.62
C ASP A 537 18.11 3.80 6.14
N VAL A 538 17.82 4.89 5.43
CA VAL A 538 17.94 4.98 3.98
C VAL A 538 18.78 6.17 3.55
N ARG A 539 19.65 5.94 2.56
CA ARG A 539 20.33 6.99 1.79
C ARG A 539 20.05 6.76 0.32
N PHE A 540 19.68 7.83 -0.39
CA PHE A 540 19.45 7.80 -1.83
C PHE A 540 20.30 8.87 -2.50
N ASP A 541 21.30 8.44 -3.24
CA ASP A 541 22.15 9.31 -4.04
C ASP A 541 21.59 9.38 -5.46
N TRP A 542 21.42 10.60 -5.97
CA TRP A 542 20.82 10.86 -7.28
C TRP A 542 21.75 11.71 -8.14
N ALA A 543 21.79 11.43 -9.45
CA ALA A 543 22.45 12.29 -10.43
C ALA A 543 21.63 12.44 -11.71
N GLU A 544 21.76 13.60 -12.35
CA GLU A 544 21.16 13.82 -13.67
C GLU A 544 22.03 13.17 -14.75
N GLY A 545 21.38 12.48 -15.69
CA GLY A 545 21.96 12.14 -16.98
C GLY A 545 22.62 10.78 -17.13
N TYR A 546 23.30 10.20 -16.13
CA TYR A 546 23.98 8.92 -16.39
C TYR A 546 23.01 7.86 -16.92
N ALA A 547 23.45 7.10 -17.91
CA ALA A 547 22.70 5.98 -18.49
C ALA A 547 22.56 4.80 -17.50
N HIS A 548 21.78 3.78 -17.87
CA HIS A 548 21.73 2.50 -17.16
C HIS A 548 23.07 1.74 -17.23
N ASN A 549 24.00 2.10 -16.34
CA ASN A 549 25.33 1.51 -16.30
C ASN A 549 25.93 1.59 -14.88
N ALA A 550 27.19 1.15 -14.75
CA ALA A 550 27.90 1.09 -13.47
C ALA A 550 28.67 2.37 -13.12
N ASP A 551 28.62 3.43 -13.95
CA ASP A 551 29.51 4.59 -13.79
C ASP A 551 29.15 5.39 -12.53
N PHE A 552 27.87 5.77 -12.36
CA PHE A 552 27.44 6.51 -11.16
C PHE A 552 27.50 5.62 -9.91
N GLY A 553 26.90 4.42 -9.96
CA GLY A 553 26.91 3.48 -8.84
C GLY A 553 28.31 3.11 -8.36
N GLY A 554 29.22 2.81 -9.30
CA GLY A 554 30.62 2.50 -9.03
C GLY A 554 31.38 3.69 -8.46
N SER A 555 31.10 4.91 -8.94
CA SER A 555 31.71 6.12 -8.38
C SER A 555 31.30 6.40 -6.93
N LYS A 556 30.13 5.91 -6.51
CA LYS A 556 29.57 6.06 -5.15
C LYS A 556 29.79 4.85 -4.25
N PHE A 557 30.35 3.77 -4.79
CA PHE A 557 30.44 2.51 -4.08
C PHE A 557 31.28 2.62 -2.78
N PRO A 558 32.44 3.29 -2.74
CA PRO A 558 33.19 3.48 -1.50
C PRO A 558 32.44 4.28 -0.41
N GLU A 559 31.76 5.37 -0.78
CA GLU A 559 30.95 6.15 0.16
C GLU A 559 29.74 5.35 0.64
N ALA A 560 29.14 4.55 -0.24
CA ALA A 560 28.06 3.64 0.11
C ALA A 560 28.50 2.59 1.14
N MET A 561 29.69 1.99 0.95
CA MET A 561 30.24 1.00 1.88
C MET A 561 30.54 1.63 3.24
N THR A 562 31.20 2.79 3.26
CA THR A 562 31.47 3.54 4.49
C THR A 562 30.16 3.85 5.23
N TRP A 563 29.13 4.30 4.50
CA TRP A 563 27.82 4.58 5.09
C TRP A 563 27.09 3.31 5.58
N LEU A 564 27.14 2.21 4.82
CA LEU A 564 26.47 0.96 5.19
C LEU A 564 27.10 0.32 6.44
N TRP A 565 28.43 0.38 6.57
CA TRP A 565 29.18 -0.23 7.66
C TRP A 565 29.43 0.70 8.86
N ARG A 566 28.91 1.93 8.82
CA ARG A 566 28.98 2.86 9.96
C ARG A 566 28.38 2.25 11.23
N LYS A 567 29.01 2.54 12.38
CA LYS A 567 28.62 2.04 13.70
C LYS A 567 27.41 2.77 14.30
N GLU A 568 27.11 3.96 13.80
CA GLU A 568 26.02 4.79 14.27
C GLU A 568 24.67 4.09 14.06
N LYS A 569 23.86 4.06 15.12
CA LYS A 569 22.47 3.61 15.02
C LYS A 569 21.60 4.77 14.53
N PRO A 570 20.78 4.56 13.49
CA PRO A 570 19.88 5.58 12.97
C PRO A 570 18.81 5.90 14.02
N THR A 571 18.44 7.18 14.15
CA THR A 571 17.19 7.56 14.83
C THR A 571 16.13 7.80 13.75
N PRO A 572 15.09 6.96 13.65
CA PRO A 572 14.09 7.10 12.62
C PRO A 572 13.33 8.43 12.70
N VAL A 573 13.37 9.22 11.62
CA VAL A 573 12.57 10.44 11.47
C VAL A 573 11.25 10.10 10.79
N LEU A 574 10.12 10.41 11.43
CA LEU A 574 8.79 10.22 10.84
C LEU A 574 8.27 11.55 10.32
N ASP A 575 7.78 11.53 9.08
CA ASP A 575 7.04 12.63 8.50
C ASP A 575 5.67 12.13 8.03
N THR A 576 4.67 12.31 8.90
CA THR A 576 3.28 11.94 8.66
C THR A 576 2.41 13.15 8.30
N LYS A 577 3.01 14.30 7.94
CA LYS A 577 2.24 15.52 7.61
C LYS A 577 1.33 15.34 6.39
N GLY A 578 1.66 14.40 5.51
CA GLY A 578 0.84 14.02 4.36
C GLY A 578 -0.29 13.05 4.69
N ASP A 579 -0.33 12.45 5.89
CA ASP A 579 -1.41 11.54 6.26
C ASP A 579 -2.70 12.34 6.49
N LEU A 580 -3.77 11.96 5.78
CA LEU A 580 -5.08 12.57 5.99
C LEU A 580 -5.71 12.01 7.28
N GLY A 581 -6.70 12.70 7.85
CA GLY A 581 -7.33 12.25 9.12
C GLY A 581 -7.97 10.85 9.08
N GLY A 582 -8.27 10.32 7.89
CA GLY A 582 -8.73 8.95 7.69
C GLY A 582 -7.61 7.92 7.52
N ASP A 583 -6.37 8.35 7.32
CA ASP A 583 -5.22 7.47 7.06
C ASP A 583 -4.69 6.93 8.40
N LEU A 584 -5.24 5.80 8.82
CA LEU A 584 -4.92 5.16 10.09
C LEU A 584 -3.67 4.29 9.99
N THR A 585 -2.52 4.92 9.78
CA THR A 585 -1.25 4.29 9.39
C THR A 585 -0.61 3.46 10.51
N LEU A 586 0.27 2.50 10.14
CA LEU A 586 1.06 1.76 11.13
C LEU A 586 1.97 2.67 11.96
N LEU A 587 2.45 3.78 11.40
CA LEU A 587 3.32 4.74 12.11
C LEU A 587 2.62 5.37 13.32
N ASN A 588 1.32 5.60 13.20
CA ASN A 588 0.47 6.11 14.28
C ASN A 588 -0.08 5.02 15.19
N LEU A 589 0.09 3.75 14.82
CA LEU A 589 -0.41 2.58 15.55
C LEU A 589 0.67 1.93 16.42
N LEU A 590 1.87 1.77 15.88
CA LEU A 590 2.95 1.05 16.54
C LEU A 590 3.57 1.90 17.65
N VAL A 591 3.76 1.30 18.82
CA VAL A 591 4.64 1.86 19.84
C VAL A 591 6.07 1.46 19.48
N ARG A 592 6.93 2.43 19.21
CA ARG A 592 8.33 2.17 18.84
C ARG A 592 9.05 1.38 19.92
N ASP A 593 9.96 0.52 19.46
CA ASP A 593 10.79 -0.35 20.28
C ASP A 593 10.02 -1.37 21.14
N GLN A 594 8.69 -1.50 20.94
CA GLN A 594 7.88 -2.53 21.56
C GLN A 594 7.51 -3.63 20.56
N SER A 595 7.78 -4.87 20.97
CA SER A 595 7.47 -6.08 20.21
C SER A 595 6.42 -6.94 20.95
N TRP A 596 6.20 -8.15 20.45
CA TRP A 596 5.32 -9.14 21.04
C TRP A 596 5.89 -9.70 22.35
N ASN A 597 5.05 -9.78 23.38
CA ASN A 597 5.34 -10.44 24.65
C ASN A 597 4.57 -11.75 24.74
N ILE A 598 5.17 -12.78 25.33
CA ILE A 598 4.47 -14.05 25.56
C ILE A 598 3.59 -13.92 26.80
N VAL A 599 2.30 -14.23 26.65
CA VAL A 599 1.30 -14.21 27.73
C VAL A 599 1.04 -15.62 28.26
N ALA A 600 0.94 -16.60 27.36
CA ALA A 600 0.75 -18.00 27.70
C ALA A 600 1.58 -18.90 26.77
N LYS A 601 2.09 -20.01 27.31
CA LYS A 601 2.80 -21.07 26.59
C LYS A 601 2.06 -22.39 26.78
N ASP A 602 2.41 -23.37 25.95
CA ASP A 602 1.93 -24.75 26.04
C ASP A 602 0.40 -24.87 25.99
N VAL A 603 -0.24 -23.94 25.26
CA VAL A 603 -1.67 -23.99 24.98
C VAL A 603 -1.90 -25.00 23.85
N GLY A 604 -2.87 -25.91 24.01
CA GLY A 604 -3.10 -26.97 23.03
C GLY A 604 -3.64 -26.44 21.70
N PHE A 605 -4.66 -25.59 21.76
CA PHE A 605 -5.17 -24.79 20.64
C PHE A 605 -5.92 -23.57 21.20
N ALA A 606 -5.28 -22.39 21.16
CA ALA A 606 -5.89 -21.16 21.63
C ALA A 606 -6.87 -20.59 20.60
N ASP A 607 -8.08 -20.28 21.04
CA ASP A 607 -9.09 -19.58 20.23
C ASP A 607 -10.05 -18.78 21.13
N ALA A 608 -11.15 -18.28 20.56
CA ALA A 608 -12.24 -17.65 21.27
C ALA A 608 -11.79 -16.44 22.12
N LEU A 609 -10.90 -15.62 21.54
CA LEU A 609 -10.32 -14.48 22.23
C LEU A 609 -11.38 -13.40 22.42
N CYS A 610 -11.62 -12.97 23.65
CA CYS A 610 -12.55 -11.89 23.94
C CYS A 610 -12.08 -10.99 25.09
N THR A 611 -12.79 -9.88 25.31
CA THR A 611 -12.52 -8.92 26.38
C THR A 611 -13.83 -8.45 27.00
N ASP A 612 -13.80 -8.12 28.29
CA ASP A 612 -14.86 -7.34 28.95
C ASP A 612 -14.53 -5.83 28.96
N LYS A 613 -15.46 -4.99 29.39
CA LYS A 613 -15.33 -3.52 29.51
C LYS A 613 -14.25 -3.09 30.49
N ALA A 614 -13.88 -3.95 31.45
CA ALA A 614 -12.79 -3.68 32.38
C ALA A 614 -11.41 -3.93 31.75
N GLY A 615 -11.38 -4.52 30.55
CA GLY A 615 -10.16 -4.82 29.82
C GLY A 615 -9.52 -6.15 30.19
N ASN A 616 -10.23 -7.05 30.89
CA ASN A 616 -9.72 -8.39 31.16
C ASN A 616 -9.71 -9.20 29.85
N PHE A 617 -8.68 -10.02 29.69
CA PHE A 617 -8.50 -10.87 28.51
C PHE A 617 -9.05 -12.27 28.78
N TYR A 618 -9.77 -12.83 27.80
CA TYR A 618 -10.30 -14.20 27.87
C TYR A 618 -9.88 -14.99 26.63
N PHE A 619 -9.66 -16.29 26.80
CA PHE A 619 -9.43 -17.23 25.70
C PHE A 619 -9.95 -18.62 26.07
N CYS A 620 -10.08 -19.50 25.06
CA CYS A 620 -10.31 -20.92 25.27
C CYS A 620 -9.09 -21.73 24.80
N ASP A 621 -8.63 -22.68 25.62
CA ASP A 621 -7.84 -23.80 25.09
C ASP A 621 -8.80 -24.90 24.66
N MET A 622 -8.98 -25.08 23.35
CA MET A 622 -9.97 -26.01 22.84
C MET A 622 -9.56 -27.48 23.00
N LYS A 623 -8.26 -27.78 23.11
CA LYS A 623 -7.73 -29.15 23.26
C LYS A 623 -7.58 -29.58 24.70
N ALA A 624 -7.34 -28.64 25.62
CA ALA A 624 -7.49 -28.82 27.05
C ALA A 624 -8.67 -27.95 27.53
N PRO A 625 -9.93 -28.41 27.32
CA PRO A 625 -11.13 -27.56 27.39
C PRO A 625 -11.20 -26.70 28.65
N SER A 626 -10.93 -25.40 28.47
CA SER A 626 -10.95 -24.43 29.55
C SER A 626 -11.11 -23.03 28.97
N VAL A 627 -12.15 -22.32 29.40
CA VAL A 627 -12.30 -20.87 29.20
C VAL A 627 -11.57 -20.18 30.34
N VAL A 628 -10.55 -19.41 30.01
CA VAL A 628 -9.64 -18.80 30.98
C VAL A 628 -9.75 -17.28 30.88
N ARG A 629 -9.84 -16.62 32.04
CA ARG A 629 -9.66 -15.18 32.21
C ARG A 629 -8.23 -14.88 32.66
N ILE A 630 -7.63 -13.85 32.09
CA ILE A 630 -6.44 -13.16 32.59
C ILE A 630 -6.86 -11.73 32.93
N GLY A 631 -6.80 -11.39 34.22
CA GLY A 631 -7.11 -10.07 34.73
C GLY A 631 -6.11 -9.02 34.24
N ILE A 632 -6.48 -7.74 34.29
CA ILE A 632 -5.56 -6.62 34.00
C ILE A 632 -4.34 -6.59 34.94
N ASP A 633 -4.43 -7.25 36.09
CA ASP A 633 -3.37 -7.47 37.07
C ASP A 633 -2.52 -8.74 36.79
N GLY A 634 -2.84 -9.47 35.72
CA GLY A 634 -2.21 -10.74 35.35
C GLY A 634 -2.81 -11.98 36.03
N THR A 635 -3.84 -11.84 36.88
CA THR A 635 -4.43 -12.99 37.58
C THR A 635 -5.14 -13.93 36.62
N ARG A 636 -4.77 -15.22 36.65
CA ARG A 636 -5.39 -16.27 35.82
C ARG A 636 -6.53 -16.95 36.59
N LYS A 637 -7.71 -17.08 35.98
CA LYS A 637 -8.86 -17.80 36.54
C LYS A 637 -9.54 -18.67 35.46
N GLU A 638 -9.81 -19.93 35.76
CA GLU A 638 -10.70 -20.78 34.95
C GLU A 638 -12.15 -20.34 35.18
N ILE A 639 -12.86 -20.04 34.10
CA ILE A 639 -14.27 -19.60 34.09
C ILE A 639 -15.19 -20.80 33.87
N SER A 640 -14.85 -21.69 32.95
CA SER A 640 -15.57 -22.93 32.70
C SER A 640 -14.66 -23.97 32.02
N LYS A 641 -15.08 -25.24 32.02
CA LYS A 641 -14.38 -26.35 31.34
C LYS A 641 -14.97 -26.68 29.96
N GLU A 642 -15.59 -25.69 29.33
CA GLU A 642 -16.15 -25.86 27.99
C GLU A 642 -15.09 -25.61 26.92
N SER A 643 -15.16 -26.39 25.84
CA SER A 643 -14.41 -26.12 24.61
C SER A 643 -15.28 -25.27 23.69
N VAL A 644 -14.81 -24.06 23.36
CA VAL A 644 -15.52 -23.09 22.51
C VAL A 644 -14.55 -22.45 21.51
N SER A 645 -14.99 -22.22 20.27
CA SER A 645 -14.18 -21.58 19.20
C SER A 645 -14.37 -20.07 19.11
N GLY A 646 -15.57 -19.59 19.42
CA GLY A 646 -15.92 -18.17 19.49
C GLY A 646 -16.48 -17.82 20.85
N LEU A 647 -16.20 -16.61 21.33
CA LEU A 647 -16.62 -16.14 22.66
C LEU A 647 -16.95 -14.64 22.62
N LYS A 648 -18.10 -14.24 23.16
CA LYS A 648 -18.49 -12.82 23.25
C LYS A 648 -19.40 -12.56 24.44
N PHE A 649 -19.19 -11.45 25.15
CA PHE A 649 -20.11 -11.00 26.19
C PHE A 649 -21.45 -10.52 25.61
N SER A 650 -22.52 -10.73 26.37
CA SER A 650 -23.76 -9.97 26.21
C SER A 650 -23.51 -8.46 26.42
N PRO A 651 -24.36 -7.55 25.90
CA PRO A 651 -24.13 -6.10 26.02
C PRO A 651 -24.02 -5.59 27.48
N ASP A 652 -24.69 -6.26 28.41
CA ASP A 652 -24.66 -6.01 29.85
C ASP A 652 -23.61 -6.81 30.61
N GLU A 653 -22.85 -7.67 29.90
CA GLU A 653 -21.81 -8.57 30.43
C GLU A 653 -22.29 -9.59 31.46
N SER A 654 -23.61 -9.83 31.53
CA SER A 654 -24.20 -10.83 32.43
C SER A 654 -23.86 -12.27 32.03
N VAL A 655 -23.63 -12.53 30.74
CA VAL A 655 -23.25 -13.85 30.21
C VAL A 655 -22.17 -13.76 29.14
N LEU A 656 -21.41 -14.84 29.02
CA LEU A 656 -20.47 -15.11 27.93
C LEU A 656 -21.11 -16.11 26.96
N TYR A 657 -21.41 -15.68 25.75
CA TYR A 657 -21.89 -16.59 24.70
C TYR A 657 -20.71 -17.31 24.05
N GLY A 658 -20.82 -18.63 23.91
CA GLY A 658 -19.77 -19.50 23.36
C GLY A 658 -20.25 -20.38 22.20
N CYS A 659 -19.44 -20.50 21.16
CA CYS A 659 -19.69 -21.37 20.01
C CYS A 659 -19.24 -22.82 20.29
N GLN A 660 -20.14 -23.80 20.15
CA GLN A 660 -19.80 -25.22 20.20
C GLN A 660 -20.20 -25.93 18.90
N GLY A 661 -19.45 -25.67 17.82
CA GLY A 661 -19.70 -26.25 16.50
C GLY A 661 -19.71 -27.79 16.50
N SER A 662 -18.85 -28.44 17.27
CA SER A 662 -18.80 -29.91 17.39
C SER A 662 -20.02 -30.51 18.12
N LYS A 663 -20.69 -29.72 18.95
CA LYS A 663 -21.94 -30.09 19.67
C LYS A 663 -23.19 -29.49 19.03
N SER A 664 -23.06 -28.88 17.85
CA SER A 664 -24.12 -28.20 17.10
C SER A 664 -24.98 -27.23 17.94
N ARG A 665 -24.34 -26.35 18.74
CA ARG A 665 -25.06 -25.41 19.61
C ARG A 665 -24.28 -24.13 19.95
N VAL A 666 -25.02 -23.11 20.39
CA VAL A 666 -24.50 -21.92 21.08
C VAL A 666 -24.89 -22.01 22.56
N ILE A 667 -23.96 -21.70 23.45
CA ILE A 667 -24.17 -21.71 24.90
C ILE A 667 -24.00 -20.31 25.51
N ALA A 668 -24.56 -20.10 26.69
CA ALA A 668 -24.30 -18.97 27.57
C ALA A 668 -23.61 -19.49 28.84
N ILE A 669 -22.50 -18.86 29.23
CA ILE A 669 -21.71 -19.16 30.41
C ILE A 669 -21.85 -17.99 31.38
N SER A 670 -22.23 -18.26 32.62
CA SER A 670 -22.22 -17.24 33.68
C SER A 670 -20.78 -16.98 34.15
N PRO A 671 -20.18 -15.80 33.93
CA PRO A 671 -18.74 -15.57 34.18
C PRO A 671 -18.32 -15.73 35.66
N GLY A 672 -19.28 -15.53 36.58
CA GLY A 672 -19.05 -15.64 38.02
C GLY A 672 -19.00 -17.09 38.52
N SER A 673 -19.99 -17.91 38.13
CA SER A 673 -20.18 -19.28 38.60
C SER A 673 -19.63 -20.35 37.65
N GLY A 674 -19.52 -20.05 36.36
CA GLY A 674 -19.20 -21.01 35.31
C GLY A 674 -20.39 -21.81 34.80
N ASP A 675 -21.61 -21.53 35.28
CA ASP A 675 -22.82 -22.25 34.88
C ASP A 675 -23.09 -22.10 33.39
N VAL A 676 -23.50 -23.19 32.74
CA VAL A 676 -23.71 -23.26 31.30
C VAL A 676 -25.19 -23.49 30.99
N LYS A 677 -25.73 -22.71 30.05
CA LYS A 677 -27.07 -22.89 29.47
C LYS A 677 -26.99 -22.94 27.95
N VAL A 678 -27.81 -23.79 27.33
CA VAL A 678 -27.94 -23.80 25.87
C VAL A 678 -28.81 -22.63 25.44
N VAL A 679 -28.37 -21.87 24.44
CA VAL A 679 -29.08 -20.72 23.87
C VAL A 679 -29.77 -21.09 22.56
N ALA A 680 -29.10 -21.89 21.73
CA ALA A 680 -29.63 -22.41 20.48
C ALA A 680 -28.99 -23.75 20.14
N GLU A 681 -29.76 -24.64 19.50
CA GLU A 681 -29.32 -25.94 18.99
C GLU A 681 -29.50 -26.02 17.47
N GLY A 682 -28.90 -27.03 16.83
CA GLY A 682 -29.02 -27.28 15.39
C GLY A 682 -28.17 -26.36 14.51
N VAL A 683 -27.28 -25.58 15.12
CA VAL A 683 -26.34 -24.66 14.44
C VAL A 683 -24.91 -25.15 14.59
N LYS A 684 -24.04 -24.95 13.58
CA LYS A 684 -22.60 -25.29 13.65
C LYS A 684 -21.74 -24.03 13.70
N PRO A 685 -21.76 -23.29 14.82
CA PRO A 685 -21.10 -22.00 14.93
C PRO A 685 -19.57 -22.15 14.96
N ASN A 686 -18.87 -21.19 14.35
CA ASN A 686 -17.42 -21.02 14.44
C ASN A 686 -17.10 -19.82 15.34
N ASP A 687 -17.42 -18.59 14.89
CA ASP A 687 -17.21 -17.36 15.64
C ASP A 687 -18.53 -16.58 15.82
N LEU A 688 -18.58 -15.61 16.74
CA LEU A 688 -19.77 -14.82 17.02
C LEU A 688 -19.54 -13.33 17.30
N ALA A 689 -20.54 -12.53 16.95
CA ALA A 689 -20.70 -11.15 17.39
C ALA A 689 -22.07 -10.96 18.04
N VAL A 690 -22.20 -9.96 18.92
CA VAL A 690 -23.45 -9.67 19.64
C VAL A 690 -23.84 -8.22 19.39
N THR A 691 -25.03 -8.01 18.85
CA THR A 691 -25.55 -6.65 18.55
C THR A 691 -25.88 -5.90 19.83
N LYS A 692 -25.98 -4.57 19.75
CA LYS A 692 -26.32 -3.72 20.91
C LYS A 692 -27.68 -4.06 21.52
N ASP A 693 -28.63 -4.51 20.72
CA ASP A 693 -29.96 -4.97 21.14
C ASP A 693 -30.00 -6.46 21.56
N GLY A 694 -28.85 -7.14 21.57
CA GLY A 694 -28.65 -8.44 22.21
C GLY A 694 -28.81 -9.65 21.29
N PHE A 695 -29.00 -9.49 19.98
CA PHE A 695 -29.01 -10.61 19.05
C PHE A 695 -27.61 -11.14 18.80
N ILE A 696 -27.49 -12.45 18.65
CA ILE A 696 -26.22 -13.13 18.37
C ILE A 696 -26.13 -13.36 16.86
N LEU A 697 -25.01 -13.00 16.26
CA LEU A 697 -24.66 -13.30 14.88
C LEU A 697 -23.51 -14.29 14.91
N ILE A 698 -23.71 -15.49 14.36
CA ILE A 698 -22.70 -16.53 14.26
C ILE A 698 -22.29 -16.75 12.81
N THR A 699 -21.05 -17.16 12.59
CA THR A 699 -20.63 -17.75 11.32
C THR A 699 -20.74 -19.26 11.37
N GLU A 700 -21.22 -19.86 10.29
CA GLU A 700 -21.26 -21.32 10.12
C GLU A 700 -20.43 -21.70 8.89
N THR A 701 -19.12 -21.92 9.10
CA THR A 701 -18.14 -22.08 8.01
C THR A 701 -18.51 -23.19 7.02
N ALA A 702 -18.97 -24.34 7.52
CA ALA A 702 -19.35 -25.47 6.67
C ALA A 702 -20.66 -25.22 5.90
N ALA A 703 -21.61 -24.51 6.51
CA ALA A 703 -22.88 -24.15 5.89
C ALA A 703 -22.79 -22.91 4.98
N LYS A 704 -21.66 -22.18 5.01
CA LYS A 704 -21.39 -20.99 4.18
C LYS A 704 -22.40 -19.86 4.40
N GLN A 705 -22.80 -19.68 5.66
CA GLN A 705 -23.80 -18.70 6.05
C GLN A 705 -23.42 -17.94 7.33
N VAL A 706 -24.05 -16.79 7.49
CA VAL A 706 -24.15 -16.07 8.76
C VAL A 706 -25.55 -16.33 9.31
N THR A 707 -25.63 -16.69 10.58
CA THR A 707 -26.89 -17.04 11.25
C THR A 707 -27.14 -16.09 12.41
N ARG A 708 -28.38 -15.63 12.51
CA ARG A 708 -28.88 -14.73 13.56
C ARG A 708 -29.68 -15.55 14.57
N ILE A 709 -29.40 -15.33 15.84
CA ILE A 709 -30.05 -15.99 16.96
C ILE A 709 -30.63 -14.93 17.90
N ASP A 710 -31.89 -15.11 18.30
CA ASP A 710 -32.49 -14.37 19.40
C ASP A 710 -32.27 -15.16 20.71
N PRO A 711 -31.38 -14.73 21.61
CA PRO A 711 -31.10 -15.48 22.83
C PRO A 711 -32.26 -15.49 23.82
N LYS A 712 -33.30 -14.66 23.65
CA LYS A 712 -34.47 -14.64 24.52
C LYS A 712 -35.49 -15.70 24.15
N THR A 713 -35.60 -16.02 22.87
CA THR A 713 -36.61 -16.95 22.33
C THR A 713 -35.99 -18.27 21.85
N GLY A 714 -34.68 -18.29 21.59
CA GLY A 714 -34.00 -19.40 20.93
C GLY A 714 -34.22 -19.44 19.41
N GLU A 715 -34.87 -18.41 18.82
CA GLU A 715 -35.13 -18.36 17.38
C GLU A 715 -33.82 -18.30 16.59
N VAL A 716 -33.69 -19.15 15.57
CA VAL A 716 -32.55 -19.22 14.65
C VAL A 716 -33.00 -18.86 13.24
N LYS A 717 -32.33 -17.91 12.58
CA LYS A 717 -32.58 -17.53 11.19
C LYS A 717 -31.28 -17.33 10.42
N VAL A 718 -31.24 -17.76 9.17
CA VAL A 718 -30.16 -17.39 8.25
C VAL A 718 -30.22 -15.88 7.99
N ALA A 719 -29.11 -15.19 8.20
CA ALA A 719 -28.98 -13.75 8.02
C ALA A 719 -28.33 -13.38 6.67
N ASP A 720 -27.35 -14.17 6.22
CA ASP A 720 -26.69 -13.99 4.92
C ASP A 720 -26.12 -15.33 4.41
N THR A 721 -25.97 -15.44 3.08
CA THR A 721 -25.29 -16.55 2.40
C THR A 721 -24.33 -16.03 1.32
N GLY A 722 -23.48 -16.90 0.79
CA GLY A 722 -22.63 -16.58 -0.38
C GLY A 722 -21.23 -16.08 -0.06
N ILE A 723 -20.82 -16.10 1.22
CA ILE A 723 -19.39 -16.05 1.58
C ILE A 723 -18.82 -17.48 1.47
N GLY A 724 -17.62 -17.64 0.91
CA GLY A 724 -17.08 -18.95 0.57
C GLY A 724 -16.85 -19.86 1.79
N LYS A 725 -16.12 -19.35 2.79
CA LYS A 725 -15.92 -19.97 4.10
C LYS A 725 -15.95 -18.88 5.19
N PRO A 726 -17.15 -18.42 5.62
CA PRO A 726 -17.25 -17.40 6.66
C PRO A 726 -16.62 -17.92 7.95
N ASN A 727 -15.76 -17.11 8.56
CA ASN A 727 -15.05 -17.48 9.78
C ASN A 727 -15.12 -16.38 10.84
N GLY A 728 -14.08 -15.57 11.04
CA GLY A 728 -14.11 -14.51 12.05
C GLY A 728 -15.17 -13.45 11.77
N ILE A 729 -15.71 -12.86 12.84
CA ILE A 729 -16.82 -11.90 12.77
C ILE A 729 -16.69 -10.81 13.85
N ALA A 730 -16.88 -9.54 13.47
CA ALA A 730 -16.88 -8.44 14.43
C ALA A 730 -17.80 -7.28 14.00
N LEU A 731 -18.30 -6.56 15.00
CA LEU A 731 -19.06 -5.33 14.82
C LEU A 731 -18.16 -4.11 14.98
N SER A 732 -18.42 -3.07 14.19
CA SER A 732 -17.90 -1.73 14.46
C SER A 732 -18.32 -1.25 15.85
N ASN A 733 -17.54 -0.35 16.45
CA ASN A 733 -17.83 0.14 17.81
C ASN A 733 -19.22 0.75 17.97
N ASP A 734 -19.73 1.38 16.91
CA ASP A 734 -21.06 1.96 16.88
C ASP A 734 -22.18 0.94 16.60
N GLY A 735 -21.83 -0.29 16.23
CA GLY A 735 -22.73 -1.40 15.93
C GLY A 735 -23.41 -1.31 14.56
N GLY A 736 -23.09 -0.32 13.73
CA GLY A 736 -23.75 -0.10 12.45
C GLY A 736 -23.20 -0.97 11.31
N THR A 737 -21.98 -1.50 11.45
CA THR A 737 -21.32 -2.34 10.44
C THR A 737 -20.88 -3.66 11.05
N LEU A 738 -21.20 -4.76 10.38
CA LEU A 738 -20.64 -6.08 10.64
C LEU A 738 -19.54 -6.39 9.63
N ALA A 739 -18.42 -6.94 10.06
CA ALA A 739 -17.38 -7.52 9.21
C ALA A 739 -17.33 -9.04 9.39
N VAL A 740 -17.14 -9.79 8.30
CA VAL A 740 -17.04 -11.26 8.28
C VAL A 740 -15.89 -11.67 7.37
N SER A 741 -14.87 -12.35 7.90
CA SER A 741 -13.72 -12.80 7.12
C SER A 741 -14.08 -14.03 6.28
N ASP A 742 -13.53 -14.11 5.08
CA ASP A 742 -13.63 -15.30 4.23
C ASP A 742 -12.32 -16.10 4.28
N TYR A 743 -12.31 -17.16 5.08
CA TYR A 743 -11.13 -18.04 5.20
C TYR A 743 -10.71 -18.62 3.85
N GLY A 744 -11.70 -18.93 3.00
CA GLY A 744 -11.51 -19.52 1.68
C GLY A 744 -11.36 -18.50 0.56
N GLY A 745 -11.47 -17.20 0.86
CA GLY A 745 -11.49 -16.12 -0.10
C GLY A 745 -10.37 -15.10 0.10
N THR A 746 -10.48 -14.01 -0.63
CA THR A 746 -9.49 -12.92 -0.69
C THR A 746 -9.98 -11.62 -0.07
N HIS A 747 -11.13 -11.65 0.61
CA HIS A 747 -11.79 -10.46 1.15
C HIS A 747 -12.38 -10.73 2.53
N THR A 748 -12.43 -9.68 3.34
CA THR A 748 -13.39 -9.56 4.43
C THR A 748 -14.61 -8.77 3.94
N TRP A 749 -15.79 -9.31 4.20
CA TRP A 749 -17.07 -8.77 3.77
C TRP A 749 -17.66 -7.87 4.84
N THR A 750 -18.38 -6.83 4.44
CA THR A 750 -19.07 -5.93 5.38
C THR A 750 -20.54 -5.79 5.07
N PHE A 751 -21.35 -5.61 6.11
CA PHE A 751 -22.80 -5.46 6.06
C PHE A 751 -23.22 -4.24 6.85
N ARG A 752 -24.33 -3.61 6.45
CA ARG A 752 -25.09 -2.77 7.38
C ARG A 752 -25.86 -3.67 8.34
N VAL A 753 -25.84 -3.29 9.60
CA VAL A 753 -26.64 -3.92 10.65
C VAL A 753 -27.88 -3.09 10.88
N ASN A 754 -29.04 -3.73 10.85
CA ASN A 754 -30.33 -3.15 11.15
C ASN A 754 -30.86 -3.66 12.49
N LYS A 755 -31.91 -3.02 13.00
CA LYS A 755 -32.60 -3.45 14.23
C LYS A 755 -32.91 -4.95 14.18
N GLY A 756 -32.66 -5.63 15.29
CA GLY A 756 -32.86 -7.07 15.40
C GLY A 756 -31.71 -7.91 14.84
N GLY A 757 -30.59 -7.31 14.43
CA GLY A 757 -29.48 -8.03 13.80
C GLY A 757 -29.75 -8.46 12.36
N VAL A 758 -30.65 -7.76 11.65
CA VAL A 758 -30.91 -8.00 10.22
C VAL A 758 -29.81 -7.36 9.37
N LEU A 759 -29.31 -8.08 8.37
CA LEU A 759 -28.16 -7.66 7.56
C LEU A 759 -28.58 -7.28 6.13
N ASP A 760 -28.00 -6.21 5.61
CA ASP A 760 -28.09 -5.83 4.19
C ASP A 760 -26.85 -5.03 3.75
N ALA A 761 -26.86 -4.46 2.53
CA ALA A 761 -25.74 -3.69 1.96
C ALA A 761 -24.37 -4.40 2.02
N LYS A 762 -24.39 -5.71 1.75
CA LYS A 762 -23.22 -6.60 1.67
C LYS A 762 -22.24 -6.11 0.62
N ALA A 763 -20.96 -5.97 0.99
CA ALA A 763 -19.89 -5.64 0.04
C ALA A 763 -18.52 -6.19 0.49
N PRO A 764 -17.65 -6.65 -0.44
CA PRO A 764 -16.30 -7.14 -0.16
C PRO A 764 -15.32 -5.98 0.04
N THR A 765 -15.52 -5.16 1.07
CA THR A 765 -14.84 -3.86 1.19
C THR A 765 -13.39 -3.97 1.65
N MET A 766 -12.95 -5.07 2.24
CA MET A 766 -11.60 -5.23 2.79
C MET A 766 -10.80 -6.29 1.99
N PRO A 767 -10.09 -5.90 0.92
CA PRO A 767 -9.25 -6.82 0.15
C PRO A 767 -8.04 -7.26 0.98
N MET A 768 -7.91 -8.57 1.16
CA MET A 768 -6.84 -9.18 1.96
C MET A 768 -5.60 -9.38 1.10
N ARG A 769 -4.42 -9.02 1.64
CA ARG A 769 -3.14 -9.31 0.99
C ARG A 769 -2.80 -10.78 1.15
N LEU A 770 -2.25 -11.38 0.10
CA LEU A 770 -1.90 -12.80 0.05
C LEU A 770 -0.36 -12.93 0.05
N PRO A 771 0.21 -13.92 0.75
CA PRO A 771 1.62 -14.26 0.59
C PRO A 771 1.87 -14.86 -0.79
N ILE A 772 3.10 -14.68 -1.28
CA ILE A 772 3.58 -15.32 -2.50
C ILE A 772 3.60 -16.83 -2.27
N ASP A 773 3.15 -17.59 -3.27
CA ASP A 773 3.26 -19.03 -3.31
C ASP A 773 4.72 -19.41 -3.64
N PRO A 774 5.46 -20.03 -2.71
CA PRO A 774 6.85 -20.43 -2.96
C PRO A 774 6.97 -21.48 -4.08
N LYS A 775 5.88 -22.16 -4.44
CA LYS A 775 5.80 -23.12 -5.55
C LYS A 775 5.22 -22.53 -6.83
N GLY A 776 4.75 -21.28 -6.77
CA GLY A 776 4.15 -20.58 -7.88
C GLY A 776 5.14 -20.34 -9.02
N GLU A 777 4.61 -20.29 -10.25
CA GLU A 777 5.35 -19.87 -11.42
C GLU A 777 5.25 -18.35 -11.57
N PHE A 778 6.40 -17.67 -11.57
CA PHE A 778 6.42 -16.26 -11.94
C PHE A 778 6.31 -16.15 -13.45
N LYS A 779 5.36 -15.34 -13.92
CA LYS A 779 5.21 -15.02 -15.34
C LYS A 779 5.62 -13.59 -15.61
N PHE A 780 6.15 -13.35 -16.81
CA PHE A 780 6.58 -12.02 -17.20
C PHE A 780 5.37 -11.09 -17.33
N ASN A 781 5.45 -9.86 -16.81
CA ASN A 781 4.37 -8.88 -16.82
C ASN A 781 3.05 -9.32 -16.14
N GLU A 782 3.05 -10.36 -15.34
CA GLU A 782 1.91 -10.77 -14.51
C GLU A 782 2.19 -10.49 -13.03
N PRO A 783 1.14 -10.35 -12.19
CA PRO A 783 1.34 -10.28 -10.75
C PRO A 783 2.11 -11.50 -10.23
N PRO A 784 2.85 -11.38 -9.11
CA PRO A 784 3.45 -12.52 -8.43
C PRO A 784 2.43 -13.64 -8.20
N PRO A 785 2.84 -14.92 -8.26
CA PRO A 785 1.94 -16.02 -7.96
C PRO A 785 1.65 -16.01 -6.46
N TYR A 786 0.44 -15.62 -6.09
CA TYR A 786 -0.02 -15.64 -4.71
C TYR A 786 -0.72 -16.97 -4.40
N ILE A 787 -0.75 -17.34 -3.11
CA ILE A 787 -1.67 -18.40 -2.67
C ILE A 787 -3.12 -18.00 -2.96
N GLN A 788 -4.03 -18.98 -3.04
CA GLN A 788 -5.40 -18.75 -3.53
C GLN A 788 -6.36 -18.10 -2.53
N ASN A 789 -6.03 -18.09 -1.24
CA ASN A 789 -6.90 -17.55 -0.19
C ASN A 789 -6.11 -16.92 0.96
N SER A 790 -6.76 -15.97 1.63
CA SER A 790 -6.17 -15.18 2.71
C SER A 790 -6.08 -15.91 4.04
N GLN A 791 -6.88 -16.98 4.20
CA GLN A 791 -7.12 -17.67 5.47
C GLN A 791 -7.54 -16.69 6.56
N GLY A 792 -8.43 -15.75 6.20
CA GLY A 792 -9.04 -14.83 7.15
C GLY A 792 -9.78 -15.60 8.26
N ASP A 793 -9.42 -15.33 9.50
CA ASP A 793 -9.95 -16.02 10.68
C ASP A 793 -10.45 -14.97 11.69
N GLY A 794 -10.29 -15.19 13.00
CA GLY A 794 -10.76 -14.31 14.08
C GLY A 794 -10.32 -12.84 13.96
N MET A 795 -11.17 -11.93 14.41
CA MET A 795 -10.97 -10.49 14.22
C MET A 795 -11.39 -9.64 15.41
N ALA A 796 -10.87 -8.42 15.44
CA ALA A 796 -11.17 -7.43 16.47
C ALA A 796 -11.35 -6.03 15.88
N VAL A 797 -11.93 -5.13 16.67
CA VAL A 797 -12.06 -3.71 16.36
C VAL A 797 -11.50 -2.89 17.50
N ASP A 798 -10.67 -1.89 17.17
CA ASP A 798 -10.14 -0.97 18.18
C ASP A 798 -10.98 0.30 18.35
N LYS A 799 -10.62 1.15 19.31
CA LYS A 799 -11.33 2.40 19.62
C LYS A 799 -11.39 3.41 18.46
N ALA A 800 -10.41 3.41 17.55
CA ALA A 800 -10.43 4.25 16.36
C ALA A 800 -11.37 3.70 15.25
N GLY A 801 -11.81 2.45 15.41
CA GLY A 801 -12.65 1.72 14.46
C GLY A 801 -11.85 0.91 13.45
N ARG A 802 -10.55 0.66 13.69
CA ARG A 802 -9.75 -0.21 12.81
C ARG A 802 -10.15 -1.65 13.01
N PHE A 803 -10.29 -2.39 11.92
CA PHE A 803 -10.47 -3.84 11.94
C PHE A 803 -9.13 -4.55 11.90
N TYR A 804 -8.95 -5.56 12.74
CA TYR A 804 -7.78 -6.43 12.81
C TYR A 804 -8.23 -7.82 12.41
N VAL A 805 -7.69 -8.38 11.33
CA VAL A 805 -8.11 -9.68 10.82
C VAL A 805 -6.89 -10.61 10.80
N THR A 806 -6.94 -11.71 11.55
CA THR A 806 -5.90 -12.75 11.46
C THR A 806 -5.95 -13.44 10.10
N SER A 807 -4.80 -13.86 9.61
CA SER A 807 -4.63 -14.32 8.24
C SER A 807 -3.35 -15.15 8.11
N LYS A 808 -3.22 -15.91 7.01
CA LYS A 808 -1.98 -16.62 6.65
C LYS A 808 -0.75 -15.71 6.63
N LEU A 809 -0.94 -14.42 6.31
CA LEU A 809 0.13 -13.43 6.22
C LEU A 809 0.51 -12.80 7.57
N GLY A 810 -0.40 -12.74 8.53
CA GLY A 810 -0.28 -11.98 9.77
C GLY A 810 -1.60 -11.33 10.19
N VAL A 811 -1.56 -10.35 11.08
CA VAL A 811 -2.73 -9.53 11.42
C VAL A 811 -2.83 -8.38 10.44
N GLN A 812 -3.83 -8.40 9.57
CA GLN A 812 -4.09 -7.34 8.59
C GLN A 812 -5.02 -6.28 9.20
N VAL A 813 -4.62 -5.02 9.10
CA VAL A 813 -5.32 -3.88 9.71
C VAL A 813 -6.02 -3.08 8.62
N PHE A 814 -7.28 -2.73 8.84
CA PHE A 814 -8.10 -1.91 7.93
C PHE A 814 -8.73 -0.74 8.66
N ASP A 815 -8.89 0.39 7.96
CA ASP A 815 -9.65 1.52 8.49
C ASP A 815 -11.17 1.23 8.49
N PRO A 816 -12.01 2.09 9.11
CA PRO A 816 -13.47 1.89 9.13
C PRO A 816 -14.15 1.81 7.75
N THR A 817 -13.47 2.26 6.69
CA THR A 817 -13.94 2.22 5.29
C THR A 817 -13.43 0.99 4.52
N GLY A 818 -12.65 0.14 5.20
CA GLY A 818 -12.06 -1.07 4.64
C GLY A 818 -10.79 -0.83 3.81
N ARG A 819 -10.16 0.34 3.89
CA ARG A 819 -8.85 0.56 3.25
C ARG A 819 -7.73 -0.11 4.06
N PRO A 820 -6.78 -0.82 3.43
CA PRO A 820 -5.67 -1.45 4.15
C PRO A 820 -4.74 -0.42 4.82
N CYS A 821 -4.57 -0.54 6.13
CA CYS A 821 -3.67 0.25 6.97
C CYS A 821 -2.27 -0.35 7.07
N GLY A 822 -2.18 -1.69 7.06
CA GLY A 822 -0.91 -2.39 7.13
C GLY A 822 -1.05 -3.82 7.65
N VAL A 823 0.09 -4.49 7.80
CA VAL A 823 0.18 -5.86 8.28
C VAL A 823 1.18 -5.94 9.42
N LEU A 824 0.75 -6.53 10.54
CA LEU A 824 1.64 -7.00 11.59
C LEU A 824 2.05 -8.45 11.24
N PRO A 825 3.33 -8.71 10.92
CA PRO A 825 3.79 -10.05 10.55
C PRO A 825 3.54 -11.07 11.65
N LYS A 826 3.49 -12.35 11.25
CA LYS A 826 3.49 -13.46 12.21
C LYS A 826 4.77 -13.45 13.04
N VAL A 827 4.65 -13.88 14.29
CA VAL A 827 5.81 -14.08 15.17
C VAL A 827 6.58 -15.32 14.72
N ASP A 828 5.87 -16.37 14.32
CA ASP A 828 6.40 -17.63 13.82
C ASP A 828 5.64 -18.02 12.54
N ASN A 829 6.33 -18.07 11.40
CA ASN A 829 5.69 -18.31 10.11
C ASN A 829 5.08 -19.72 9.98
N ASP A 830 5.49 -20.68 10.80
CA ASP A 830 5.05 -22.07 10.72
C ASP A 830 3.82 -22.37 11.59
N GLN A 831 3.53 -21.53 12.57
CA GLN A 831 2.39 -21.72 13.48
C GLN A 831 1.09 -21.11 12.93
N PRO A 832 -0.10 -21.69 13.14
CA PRO A 832 -1.36 -21.06 12.75
C PRO A 832 -1.60 -19.77 13.56
N LEU A 833 -2.29 -18.79 12.98
CA LEU A 833 -2.71 -17.53 13.63
C LEU A 833 -4.23 -17.49 13.57
N THR A 834 -4.90 -17.78 14.68
CA THR A 834 -6.33 -18.14 14.70
C THR A 834 -7.21 -16.97 15.07
N SER A 835 -6.92 -16.27 16.17
CA SER A 835 -7.80 -15.20 16.67
C SER A 835 -7.03 -14.06 17.32
N CYS A 836 -7.68 -12.89 17.44
CA CYS A 836 -7.12 -11.70 18.05
C CYS A 836 -8.16 -10.86 18.79
N VAL A 837 -7.75 -10.10 19.81
CA VAL A 837 -8.61 -9.16 20.55
C VAL A 837 -7.81 -8.00 21.14
N LEU A 838 -8.44 -6.83 21.29
CA LEU A 838 -7.90 -5.69 22.01
C LEU A 838 -8.42 -5.69 23.46
N ALA A 839 -7.51 -5.77 24.44
CA ALA A 839 -7.82 -5.76 25.86
C ALA A 839 -6.84 -4.84 26.64
N GLY A 840 -6.82 -4.97 27.97
CA GLY A 840 -6.11 -4.08 28.88
C GLY A 840 -6.92 -2.84 29.27
N PRO A 841 -6.44 -2.04 30.23
CA PRO A 841 -7.22 -0.96 30.87
C PRO A 841 -7.85 0.07 29.92
N ASP A 842 -7.24 0.27 28.76
CA ASP A 842 -7.65 1.22 27.71
C ASP A 842 -7.93 0.52 26.37
N HIS A 843 -8.07 -0.82 26.35
CA HIS A 843 -8.26 -1.65 25.16
C HIS A 843 -7.24 -1.38 24.05
N SER A 844 -5.99 -1.20 24.45
CA SER A 844 -4.89 -0.88 23.53
C SER A 844 -3.84 -1.99 23.43
N VAL A 845 -4.04 -3.10 24.15
CA VAL A 845 -3.15 -4.25 24.08
C VAL A 845 -3.78 -5.28 23.16
N LEU A 846 -3.16 -5.50 22.00
CA LEU A 846 -3.55 -6.54 21.06
C LEU A 846 -3.02 -7.89 21.55
N TYR A 847 -3.93 -8.83 21.77
CA TYR A 847 -3.63 -10.23 22.02
C TYR A 847 -3.85 -11.03 20.74
N ILE A 848 -2.98 -12.01 20.49
CA ILE A 848 -3.12 -12.96 19.38
C ILE A 848 -2.95 -14.40 19.87
N ALA A 849 -3.78 -15.30 19.37
CA ALA A 849 -3.57 -16.73 19.49
C ALA A 849 -2.76 -17.25 18.30
N HIS A 850 -1.59 -17.80 18.59
CA HIS A 850 -0.64 -18.16 17.56
C HIS A 850 0.06 -19.48 17.88
N GLY A 851 -0.46 -20.56 17.31
CA GLY A 851 -0.02 -21.92 17.57
C GLY A 851 -0.26 -22.33 19.02
N THR A 852 0.81 -22.71 19.71
CA THR A 852 0.78 -23.15 21.11
C THR A 852 1.00 -22.02 22.11
N LYS A 853 0.98 -20.77 21.66
CA LYS A 853 1.28 -19.59 22.48
C LYS A 853 0.24 -18.49 22.26
N ILE A 854 0.09 -17.65 23.28
CA ILE A 854 -0.64 -16.39 23.20
C ILE A 854 0.38 -15.27 23.38
N TYR A 855 0.29 -14.27 22.51
CA TYR A 855 1.15 -13.09 22.55
C TYR A 855 0.33 -11.83 22.82
N SER A 856 0.95 -10.81 23.39
CA SER A 856 0.39 -9.47 23.54
C SER A 856 1.33 -8.40 23.01
N ARG A 857 0.75 -7.28 22.55
CA ARG A 857 1.49 -6.10 22.10
C ARG A 857 0.69 -4.84 22.39
N LYS A 858 1.32 -3.85 23.03
CA LYS A 858 0.72 -2.52 23.23
C LYS A 858 0.71 -1.73 21.91
N LEU A 859 -0.37 -1.03 21.66
CA LEU A 859 -0.65 -0.25 20.46
C LEU A 859 -1.18 1.14 20.82
N THR A 860 -1.06 2.07 19.88
CA THR A 860 -1.68 3.40 19.94
C THR A 860 -3.03 3.35 19.23
N VAL A 861 -4.07 2.99 19.97
CA VAL A 861 -5.44 2.79 19.45
C VAL A 861 -6.29 4.06 19.40
N GLN A 862 -5.73 5.21 19.80
CA GLN A 862 -6.41 6.49 19.64
C GLN A 862 -6.30 6.98 18.20
N LYS A 863 -7.29 7.76 17.75
CA LYS A 863 -7.16 8.50 16.50
C LYS A 863 -6.04 9.55 16.68
N PRO A 864 -5.14 9.72 15.68
CA PRO A 864 -4.21 10.84 15.66
C PRO A 864 -4.99 12.15 15.79
N LYS A 865 -4.43 13.11 16.53
CA LYS A 865 -5.04 14.44 16.71
C LYS A 865 -4.82 15.32 15.50
#